data_AF-A0A1F3KQJ8-F1
#
_entry.id   AF-A0A1F3KQJ8-F1
#
_cell.length_a   1.000
_cell.length_b   1.000
_cell.length_c   1.000
_cell.angle_alpha   90.00
_cell.angle_beta   90.00
_cell.angle_gamma   90.00
#
_symmetry.space_group_name_H-M   'P 1'
#
loop_
_entity.id
_entity.type
_entity.pdbx_description
1 polymer ?
#
loop_
_entity_poly.entity_id
_entity_poly.type
_entity_poly.pdbx_seq_one_letter_code
_entity_poly.pdbx_strand_id
1 'polypeptide(L)'
;MLLKSFYITISFLLLGFFYAEAQNIFPKNFTTSNGLPSTEIFQIFSDSKGYIWIASNSGVTRYDGYEFKNFDTKNGLPDNTVFEIYEDYKGRIWFLPLSLKLSFFNNDSIYEYKYNAKVIEYTKTSMIATKRTFKVDSADNVSFGIREKGIITISPDGNISRKLFGSKFKRHFINIEKDRIYCLPANRKVRELSILNNNKVSDINGILVPNADDLQYAVKLKNGRVIYSGYNLILDIKDSQNYQEYHVPTRVLWINLLSDGNIWYGTYKDGVYCIKNGDFRSKPLHHFFSGISVSSVCIDKEGGYWFSTLEKGIFYAPTLEINILTKLDGLSDERITCLASGPDKSILTGYYAPYIDHISENNIKKIEIYSSPNIVINCILQQEGFYYTGTNSMLCKIPGDIISGKKSYYVLKGVEASGAVLSMIQSLKGGYWIGSSFSITKFDGDTIVYNSTNKGHSIRGLDLLEHTDGSLWIGTSRGLWRYSNSVFTDYGKKDKRFMTRVNKIKRFNDFLCLGSKGEGLVLWNIPKNKIYQITKNEGLTSNSITCLLIEGSNIWAGTETGLNKISIQSIENNKYTIRNYTTYHGLISNNINDLLIKDSLIYLATNNGLASFNRFELKLNTCPPPVYITGFSANEKKINFSENIELKYDQNFIVIRFVGLNYKKAGNIKYRYKIDGLNETWLYTNNTYVQYPFLPDGKYRFVIEAQNEDGLWSSKSAIVSFTILPPFWKTAWFFILCILLILLLIFLYIKRREKRLVKEKKILEQKVTERTTEIIKQKNKIEKQAQELERLSIVARETSNAVIIMDRYGNIEWINEGFTRFYGYTLDQLFLLKGKNICDASENVFMNDILKTIHAKKEPVTYESHIRTKFGDKIWIQTSLAPIHDENGNIVMLIAIDSNINKLKIAEEEIMQQKEEIEAQRDELSIQKTIVEIKNKDITDSINYAKRIQDAILPARKTTLEMLGDSFVLHIPKDIVSGDLYWVAQKGDRVFFAAVDCTGHGVPGAFMSIVGHNALNRTINEFLKVKPSEILDTLNSIIDETLRNTETGMKDGMDIALCMLDRKNNVIEFAGANNPLYLLRNKKVPLPENTFIQAKAENENHILLSVSGDHQPIGAYAYRKNFTNHSINLHEGDTIYIFSDGYADQFGGTASSKGKKFMYTRLRALLLNIQNNTMEEQKQILLNNFYEWKGSFTQIDDICIVGVKI
;
A
#
# COMPACT_ATOMS: atom_id res chain seq x y z
N MET A 1 -41.31 39.04 -51.19
CA MET A 1 -40.20 38.06 -51.09
C MET A 1 -39.17 38.45 -50.01
N LEU A 2 -38.87 39.74 -49.81
CA LEU A 2 -37.94 40.23 -48.76
C LEU A 2 -38.41 40.03 -47.31
N LEU A 3 -39.73 40.05 -47.02
CA LEU A 3 -40.24 39.81 -45.65
C LEU A 3 -40.07 38.35 -45.18
N LYS A 4 -40.16 37.36 -46.08
CA LYS A 4 -39.97 35.94 -45.72
C LYS A 4 -38.50 35.59 -45.44
N SER A 5 -37.54 36.29 -46.07
CA SER A 5 -36.11 36.09 -45.79
C SER A 5 -35.74 36.63 -44.40
N PHE A 6 -36.36 37.74 -43.97
CA PHE A 6 -36.10 38.38 -42.67
C PHE A 6 -36.60 37.56 -41.47
N TYR A 7 -37.77 36.89 -41.59
CA TYR A 7 -38.25 35.99 -40.55
C TYR A 7 -37.48 34.67 -40.47
N ILE A 8 -36.92 34.17 -41.57
CA ILE A 8 -36.09 32.94 -41.57
C ILE A 8 -34.70 33.23 -40.96
N THR A 9 -34.13 34.41 -41.16
CA THR A 9 -32.88 34.82 -40.50
C THR A 9 -33.07 35.14 -39.02
N ILE A 10 -34.20 35.76 -38.62
CA ILE A 10 -34.51 35.97 -37.19
C ILE A 10 -34.84 34.67 -36.47
N SER A 11 -35.50 33.70 -37.12
CA SER A 11 -35.68 32.37 -36.52
C SER A 11 -34.38 31.57 -36.42
N PHE A 12 -33.42 31.74 -37.34
CA PHE A 12 -32.07 31.14 -37.20
C PHE A 12 -31.21 31.84 -36.14
N LEU A 13 -31.40 33.14 -35.91
CA LEU A 13 -30.74 33.88 -34.82
C LEU A 13 -31.37 33.63 -33.44
N LEU A 14 -32.66 33.30 -33.37
CA LEU A 14 -33.36 32.91 -32.14
C LEU A 14 -33.22 31.42 -31.78
N LEU A 15 -32.81 30.56 -32.74
CA LEU A 15 -32.45 29.16 -32.49
C LEU A 15 -30.96 28.97 -32.11
N GLY A 16 -30.17 30.05 -32.05
CA GLY A 16 -28.73 30.01 -31.75
C GLY A 16 -28.34 30.12 -30.27
N PHE A 17 -29.28 30.26 -29.34
CA PHE A 17 -28.98 30.49 -27.93
C PHE A 17 -29.75 29.56 -26.98
N PHE A 18 -29.55 28.25 -27.15
CA PHE A 18 -29.74 27.28 -26.07
C PHE A 18 -28.44 26.51 -25.84
N TYR A 19 -27.33 27.23 -25.62
CA TYR A 19 -26.22 26.62 -24.90
C TYR A 19 -26.54 26.68 -23.42
N ALA A 20 -27.01 25.56 -22.88
CA ALA A 20 -26.85 25.32 -21.46
C ALA A 20 -25.33 25.30 -21.20
N GLU A 21 -24.80 26.40 -20.67
CA GLU A 21 -23.40 26.44 -20.24
C GLU A 21 -23.16 25.31 -19.24
N ALA A 22 -22.34 24.35 -19.64
CA ALA A 22 -21.90 23.25 -18.79
C ALA A 22 -21.05 23.84 -17.65
N GLN A 23 -21.47 23.60 -16.41
CA GLN A 23 -20.54 23.72 -15.29
C GLN A 23 -19.55 22.58 -15.42
N ASN A 24 -18.25 22.84 -15.29
CA ASN A 24 -17.26 21.77 -15.37
C ASN A 24 -16.87 21.32 -13.97
N ILE A 25 -17.13 20.04 -13.72
CA ILE A 25 -16.58 19.30 -12.60
C ILE A 25 -15.44 18.46 -13.17
N PHE A 26 -14.38 18.27 -12.39
CA PHE A 26 -13.29 17.38 -12.74
C PHE A 26 -13.37 16.08 -11.92
N PRO A 27 -14.24 15.15 -12.30
CA PRO A 27 -14.38 13.89 -11.58
C PRO A 27 -13.17 13.00 -11.83
N LYS A 28 -12.85 12.19 -10.81
CA LYS A 28 -11.87 11.11 -10.95
C LYS A 28 -12.39 10.11 -11.98
N ASN A 29 -11.61 9.85 -13.02
CA ASN A 29 -11.95 8.87 -14.04
C ASN A 29 -11.35 7.50 -13.71
N PHE A 30 -12.16 6.45 -13.74
CA PHE A 30 -11.78 5.06 -13.61
C PHE A 30 -11.97 4.34 -14.95
N THR A 31 -10.91 3.69 -15.41
CA THR A 31 -10.86 2.93 -16.67
C THR A 31 -10.27 1.53 -16.43
N THR A 32 -9.99 0.79 -17.51
CA THR A 32 -9.34 -0.52 -17.42
C THR A 32 -7.96 -0.48 -16.75
N SER A 33 -7.23 0.65 -16.85
CA SER A 33 -5.96 0.85 -16.14
C SER A 33 -6.10 0.86 -14.62
N ASN A 34 -7.31 1.12 -14.11
CA ASN A 34 -7.61 1.11 -12.69
C ASN A 34 -8.14 -0.24 -12.19
N GLY A 35 -8.36 -1.21 -13.08
CA GLY A 35 -8.88 -2.54 -12.74
C GLY A 35 -10.30 -2.82 -13.21
N LEU A 36 -10.98 -1.88 -13.88
CA LEU A 36 -12.26 -2.18 -14.54
C LEU A 36 -12.06 -3.22 -15.67
N PRO A 37 -13.02 -4.13 -15.91
CA PRO A 37 -12.90 -5.12 -16.97
C PRO A 37 -13.15 -4.51 -18.36
N SER A 38 -13.87 -3.39 -18.43
CA SER A 38 -14.17 -2.65 -19.66
C SER A 38 -14.49 -1.18 -19.36
N THR A 39 -14.37 -0.33 -20.38
CA THR A 39 -14.81 1.08 -20.33
C THR A 39 -16.26 1.28 -20.78
N GLU A 40 -16.90 0.26 -21.34
CA GLU A 40 -18.32 0.30 -21.72
C GLU A 40 -19.17 -0.15 -20.53
N ILE A 41 -19.70 0.84 -19.80
CA ILE A 41 -20.44 0.63 -18.56
C ILE A 41 -21.91 0.92 -18.79
N PHE A 42 -22.78 -0.04 -18.44
CA PHE A 42 -24.21 0.03 -18.68
C PHE A 42 -25.03 0.56 -17.50
N GLN A 43 -24.55 0.34 -16.27
CA GLN A 43 -25.16 0.82 -15.04
C GLN A 43 -24.15 0.85 -13.89
N ILE A 44 -24.31 1.81 -12.97
CA ILE A 44 -23.72 1.81 -11.63
C ILE A 44 -24.84 1.74 -10.60
N PHE A 45 -24.62 0.97 -9.53
CA PHE A 45 -25.59 0.73 -8.48
C PHE A 45 -24.90 0.73 -7.10
N SER A 46 -25.46 1.44 -6.12
CA SER A 46 -25.01 1.35 -4.72
C SER A 46 -25.95 0.42 -3.97
N ASP A 47 -25.38 -0.62 -3.34
CA ASP A 47 -26.17 -1.55 -2.53
C ASP A 47 -26.48 -0.99 -1.12
N SER A 48 -27.30 -1.72 -0.37
CA SER A 48 -27.71 -1.37 1.00
C SER A 48 -26.54 -1.37 1.99
N LYS A 49 -25.50 -2.18 1.76
CA LYS A 49 -24.27 -2.26 2.56
C LYS A 49 -23.31 -1.11 2.25
N GLY A 50 -23.49 -0.44 1.11
CA GLY A 50 -22.71 0.70 0.65
C GLY A 50 -21.66 0.35 -0.41
N TYR A 51 -21.56 -0.88 -0.90
CA TYR A 51 -20.66 -1.22 -2.01
C TYR A 51 -21.18 -0.63 -3.33
N ILE A 52 -20.25 -0.25 -4.21
CA ILE A 52 -20.56 0.14 -5.58
C ILE A 52 -20.46 -1.06 -6.50
N TRP A 53 -21.53 -1.31 -7.23
CA TRP A 53 -21.65 -2.35 -8.24
C TRP A 53 -21.72 -1.73 -9.63
N ILE A 54 -21.03 -2.35 -10.58
CA ILE A 54 -20.82 -1.83 -11.93
C ILE A 54 -21.17 -2.96 -12.91
N ALA A 55 -22.08 -2.68 -13.83
CA ALA A 55 -22.43 -3.58 -14.92
C ALA A 55 -21.77 -3.13 -16.23
N SER A 56 -21.07 -4.04 -16.90
CA SER A 56 -20.33 -3.77 -18.13
C SER A 56 -20.62 -4.80 -19.22
N ASN A 57 -20.06 -4.59 -20.41
CA ASN A 57 -20.06 -5.60 -21.48
C ASN A 57 -19.11 -6.79 -21.21
N SER A 58 -18.29 -6.73 -20.17
CA SER A 58 -17.22 -7.70 -19.87
C SER A 58 -17.27 -8.23 -18.43
N GLY A 59 -18.46 -8.28 -17.84
CA GLY A 59 -18.73 -8.79 -16.50
C GLY A 59 -19.31 -7.75 -15.56
N VAL A 60 -19.38 -8.09 -14.28
CA VAL A 60 -19.75 -7.15 -13.19
C VAL A 60 -18.58 -6.91 -12.27
N THR A 61 -18.51 -5.71 -11.70
CA THR A 61 -17.47 -5.33 -10.76
C THR A 61 -18.09 -4.83 -9.47
N ARG A 62 -17.56 -5.30 -8.33
CA ARG A 62 -17.81 -4.73 -7.01
C ARG A 62 -16.61 -3.89 -6.60
N TYR A 63 -16.83 -2.64 -6.24
CA TYR A 63 -15.81 -1.70 -5.78
C TYR A 63 -16.08 -1.31 -4.33
N ASP A 64 -15.04 -1.33 -3.50
CA ASP A 64 -15.10 -1.07 -2.07
C ASP A 64 -14.30 0.16 -1.62
N GLY A 65 -13.71 0.90 -2.57
CA GLY A 65 -12.82 2.02 -2.28
C GLY A 65 -11.33 1.66 -2.35
N TYR A 66 -10.97 0.38 -2.43
CA TYR A 66 -9.60 -0.10 -2.55
C TYR A 66 -9.41 -0.96 -3.80
N GLU A 67 -10.28 -1.95 -4.01
CA GLU A 67 -10.16 -2.93 -5.10
C GLU A 67 -11.39 -2.96 -6.00
N PHE A 68 -11.15 -3.13 -7.31
CA PHE A 68 -12.18 -3.49 -8.29
C PHE A 68 -12.22 -5.02 -8.39
N LYS A 69 -13.14 -5.64 -7.65
CA LYS A 69 -13.33 -7.09 -7.70
C LYS A 69 -14.24 -7.45 -8.86
N ASN A 70 -13.65 -7.99 -9.92
CA ASN A 70 -14.34 -8.37 -11.15
C ASN A 70 -14.90 -9.79 -11.05
N PHE A 71 -16.08 -9.97 -11.64
CA PHE A 71 -16.73 -11.26 -11.80
C PHE A 71 -17.09 -11.46 -13.26
N ASP A 72 -16.66 -12.58 -13.83
CA ASP A 72 -16.94 -13.02 -15.19
C ASP A 72 -17.58 -14.43 -15.20
N THR A 73 -17.67 -15.04 -16.38
CA THR A 73 -18.19 -16.40 -16.54
C THR A 73 -17.38 -17.47 -15.81
N LYS A 74 -16.08 -17.26 -15.56
CA LYS A 74 -15.25 -18.17 -14.75
C LYS A 74 -15.61 -18.07 -13.26
N ASN A 75 -16.22 -16.96 -12.85
CA ASN A 75 -16.69 -16.75 -11.47
C ASN A 75 -18.17 -17.14 -11.26
N GLY A 76 -18.82 -17.75 -12.26
CA GLY A 76 -20.20 -18.23 -12.16
C GLY A 76 -21.26 -17.32 -12.78
N LEU A 77 -20.87 -16.21 -13.43
CA LEU A 77 -21.83 -15.50 -14.27
C LEU A 77 -22.22 -16.35 -15.49
N PRO A 78 -23.49 -16.36 -15.89
CA PRO A 78 -23.90 -17.08 -17.08
C PRO A 78 -23.56 -16.36 -18.40
N ASP A 79 -23.26 -15.06 -18.33
CA ASP A 79 -22.91 -14.19 -19.46
C ASP A 79 -22.18 -12.94 -18.94
N ASN A 80 -21.18 -12.47 -19.68
CA ASN A 80 -20.38 -11.30 -19.34
C ASN A 80 -21.08 -9.98 -19.67
N THR A 81 -22.02 -9.95 -20.62
CA THR A 81 -22.72 -8.71 -20.96
C THR A 81 -23.88 -8.51 -19.98
N VAL A 82 -23.66 -7.71 -18.94
CA VAL A 82 -24.67 -7.42 -17.90
C VAL A 82 -25.21 -6.02 -18.08
N PHE A 83 -26.54 -5.86 -18.21
CA PHE A 83 -27.16 -4.56 -18.45
C PHE A 83 -27.71 -3.89 -17.21
N GLU A 84 -28.19 -4.69 -16.25
CA GLU A 84 -28.87 -4.19 -15.07
C GLU A 84 -28.48 -4.96 -13.80
N ILE A 85 -28.36 -4.21 -12.70
CA ILE A 85 -28.10 -4.71 -11.35
C ILE A 85 -29.27 -4.30 -10.45
N TYR A 86 -29.74 -5.23 -9.63
CA TYR A 86 -30.87 -5.03 -8.72
C TYR A 86 -30.64 -5.72 -7.37
N GLU A 87 -30.81 -5.00 -6.27
CA GLU A 87 -30.83 -5.60 -4.93
C GLU A 87 -32.25 -5.96 -4.51
N ASP A 88 -32.45 -7.20 -4.04
CA ASP A 88 -33.75 -7.64 -3.53
C ASP A 88 -33.93 -7.45 -2.02
N TYR A 89 -35.12 -7.79 -1.52
CA TYR A 89 -35.49 -7.69 -0.10
C TYR A 89 -34.67 -8.58 0.86
N LYS A 90 -33.90 -9.56 0.33
CA LYS A 90 -32.98 -10.41 1.10
C LYS A 90 -31.53 -9.90 1.04
N GLY A 91 -31.27 -8.81 0.32
CA GLY A 91 -29.92 -8.30 0.08
C GLY A 91 -29.11 -9.10 -0.94
N ARG A 92 -29.77 -9.92 -1.78
CA ARG A 92 -29.12 -10.57 -2.93
C ARG A 92 -28.99 -9.56 -4.06
N ILE A 93 -27.82 -9.53 -4.71
CA ILE A 93 -27.56 -8.63 -5.83
C ILE A 93 -27.76 -9.41 -7.12
N TRP A 94 -28.87 -9.15 -7.81
CA TRP A 94 -29.25 -9.80 -9.06
C TRP A 94 -28.62 -9.12 -10.27
N PHE A 95 -28.27 -9.94 -11.26
CA PHE A 95 -27.69 -9.52 -12.52
C PHE A 95 -28.60 -9.94 -13.68
N LEU A 96 -28.92 -8.98 -14.55
CA LEU A 96 -29.71 -9.19 -15.76
C LEU A 96 -28.79 -9.08 -16.99
N PRO A 97 -28.33 -10.22 -17.56
CA PRO A 97 -27.49 -10.21 -18.74
C PRO A 97 -28.26 -10.23 -20.06
N LEU A 98 -27.52 -10.00 -21.16
CA LEU A 98 -28.02 -10.07 -22.52
C LEU A 98 -28.66 -11.43 -22.85
N SER A 99 -28.04 -12.53 -22.41
CA SER A 99 -28.55 -13.90 -22.61
C SER A 99 -29.85 -14.24 -21.87
N LEU A 100 -30.37 -13.37 -21.00
CA LEU A 100 -31.53 -13.61 -20.11
C LEU A 100 -31.34 -14.71 -19.06
N LYS A 101 -30.16 -15.34 -18.98
CA LYS A 101 -29.83 -16.27 -17.90
C LYS A 101 -29.53 -15.47 -16.64
N LEU A 102 -30.43 -15.51 -15.68
CA LEU A 102 -30.31 -14.73 -14.46
C LEU A 102 -29.29 -15.35 -13.51
N SER A 103 -28.64 -14.50 -12.72
CA SER A 103 -27.79 -14.91 -11.60
C SER A 103 -27.88 -13.89 -10.48
N PHE A 104 -27.46 -14.26 -9.28
CA PHE A 104 -27.36 -13.33 -8.17
C PHE A 104 -26.12 -13.61 -7.31
N PHE A 105 -25.58 -12.55 -6.73
CA PHE A 105 -24.50 -12.60 -5.77
C PHE A 105 -25.05 -12.70 -4.34
N ASN A 106 -24.50 -13.64 -3.57
CA ASN A 106 -24.77 -13.83 -2.16
C ASN A 106 -23.54 -14.46 -1.48
N ASN A 107 -23.24 -14.11 -0.22
CA ASN A 107 -22.13 -14.71 0.55
C ASN A 107 -20.80 -14.83 -0.23
N ASP A 108 -20.37 -13.74 -0.89
CA ASP A 108 -19.14 -13.66 -1.69
C ASP A 108 -19.04 -14.58 -2.92
N SER A 109 -20.16 -15.18 -3.35
CA SER A 109 -20.23 -16.05 -4.53
C SER A 109 -21.42 -15.69 -5.42
N ILE A 110 -21.32 -16.04 -6.72
CA ILE A 110 -22.41 -15.89 -7.70
C ILE A 110 -23.12 -17.23 -7.86
N TYR A 111 -24.45 -17.20 -7.85
CA TYR A 111 -25.30 -18.35 -8.05
C TYR A 111 -26.18 -18.15 -9.29
N GLU A 112 -26.20 -19.16 -10.16
CA GLU A 112 -27.12 -19.19 -11.29
C GLU A 112 -28.57 -19.34 -10.80
N TYR A 113 -29.51 -18.69 -11.49
CA TYR A 113 -30.92 -18.81 -11.14
C TYR A 113 -31.48 -20.17 -11.59
N LYS A 114 -32.05 -20.91 -10.64
CA LYS A 114 -32.54 -22.29 -10.83
C LYS A 114 -33.51 -22.50 -11.99
N TYR A 115 -34.23 -21.47 -12.44
CA TYR A 115 -35.22 -21.57 -13.52
C TYR A 115 -34.75 -20.99 -14.86
N ASN A 116 -33.45 -20.75 -15.04
CA ASN A 116 -32.90 -20.27 -16.31
C ASN A 116 -33.29 -21.13 -17.51
N ALA A 117 -33.31 -22.46 -17.38
CA ALA A 117 -33.74 -23.35 -18.47
C ALA A 117 -35.18 -23.04 -18.94
N LYS A 118 -36.12 -22.87 -17.99
CA LYS A 118 -37.51 -22.50 -18.28
C LYS A 118 -37.62 -21.10 -18.89
N VAL A 119 -36.79 -20.16 -18.43
CA VAL A 119 -36.73 -18.81 -19.01
C VAL A 119 -36.35 -18.87 -20.48
N ILE A 120 -35.26 -19.58 -20.80
CA ILE A 120 -34.75 -19.67 -22.17
C ILE A 120 -35.74 -20.39 -23.09
N GLU A 121 -36.36 -21.47 -22.60
CA GLU A 121 -37.42 -22.19 -23.33
C GLU A 121 -38.60 -21.26 -23.66
N TYR A 122 -39.00 -20.41 -22.70
CA TYR A 122 -40.10 -19.48 -22.87
C TYR A 122 -39.76 -18.30 -23.81
N THR A 123 -38.56 -17.73 -23.69
CA THR A 123 -38.15 -16.52 -24.41
C THR A 123 -37.74 -16.80 -25.85
N LYS A 124 -37.08 -17.94 -26.11
CA LYS A 124 -36.26 -18.18 -27.31
C LYS A 124 -35.00 -17.29 -27.32
N THR A 125 -33.93 -17.74 -27.97
CA THR A 125 -32.56 -17.21 -27.85
C THR A 125 -32.32 -15.82 -28.45
N SER A 126 -33.26 -15.26 -29.22
CA SER A 126 -33.07 -13.98 -29.93
C SER A 126 -33.64 -12.75 -29.20
N MET A 127 -34.13 -12.88 -27.96
CA MET A 127 -34.78 -11.79 -27.24
C MET A 127 -33.84 -11.06 -26.28
N ILE A 128 -34.04 -9.75 -26.13
CA ILE A 128 -33.22 -8.87 -25.29
C ILE A 128 -34.03 -8.42 -24.07
N ALA A 129 -33.38 -8.37 -22.91
CA ALA A 129 -33.96 -7.85 -21.68
C ALA A 129 -34.25 -6.35 -21.80
N THR A 130 -35.33 -5.89 -21.19
CA THR A 130 -35.59 -4.44 -21.05
C THR A 130 -34.95 -3.96 -19.74
N LYS A 131 -34.20 -2.86 -19.78
CA LYS A 131 -33.65 -2.22 -18.56
C LYS A 131 -34.77 -1.62 -17.69
N ARG A 132 -34.55 -1.56 -16.37
CA ARG A 132 -35.46 -1.05 -15.33
C ARG A 132 -36.78 -1.82 -15.21
N THR A 133 -36.71 -3.11 -15.48
CA THR A 133 -37.88 -3.99 -15.47
C THR A 133 -37.76 -5.13 -14.48
N PHE A 134 -36.59 -5.26 -13.84
CA PHE A 134 -36.28 -6.35 -12.93
C PHE A 134 -36.78 -6.07 -11.52
N LYS A 135 -37.48 -7.03 -10.92
CA LYS A 135 -37.93 -6.98 -9.53
C LYS A 135 -38.06 -8.37 -8.94
N VAL A 136 -37.72 -8.50 -7.66
CA VAL A 136 -38.05 -9.68 -6.84
C VAL A 136 -38.95 -9.21 -5.70
N ASP A 137 -40.17 -9.75 -5.63
CA ASP A 137 -41.11 -9.38 -4.58
C ASP A 137 -40.89 -10.19 -3.28
N SER A 138 -41.59 -9.81 -2.21
CA SER A 138 -41.46 -10.46 -0.90
C SER A 138 -41.90 -11.93 -0.87
N ALA A 139 -42.57 -12.41 -1.91
CA ALA A 139 -42.94 -13.81 -2.09
C ALA A 139 -41.93 -14.56 -2.96
N ASP A 140 -40.75 -13.99 -3.24
CA ASP A 140 -39.72 -14.53 -4.14
C ASP A 140 -40.19 -14.71 -5.60
N ASN A 141 -41.24 -14.00 -6.05
CA ASN A 141 -41.55 -13.96 -7.48
C ASN A 141 -40.52 -13.08 -8.19
N VAL A 142 -39.90 -13.62 -9.23
CA VAL A 142 -38.91 -12.91 -10.07
C VAL A 142 -39.63 -12.40 -11.32
N SER A 143 -39.73 -11.08 -11.44
CA SER A 143 -40.36 -10.39 -12.57
C SER A 143 -39.32 -9.62 -13.38
N PHE A 144 -39.34 -9.78 -14.69
CA PHE A 144 -38.53 -8.97 -15.61
C PHE A 144 -39.17 -8.84 -16.99
N GLY A 145 -38.85 -7.76 -17.67
CA GLY A 145 -39.35 -7.39 -18.98
C GLY A 145 -38.48 -7.94 -20.11
N ILE A 146 -39.12 -8.53 -21.10
CA ILE A 146 -38.49 -9.03 -22.32
C ILE A 146 -39.09 -8.30 -23.52
N ARG A 147 -38.23 -7.87 -24.44
CA ARG A 147 -38.65 -7.21 -25.68
C ARG A 147 -39.66 -8.09 -26.42
N GLU A 148 -40.74 -7.49 -26.93
CA GLU A 148 -41.85 -8.15 -27.66
C GLU A 148 -42.73 -9.12 -26.84
N LYS A 149 -42.30 -9.57 -25.66
CA LYS A 149 -43.06 -10.50 -24.79
C LYS A 149 -43.73 -9.82 -23.59
N GLY A 150 -43.22 -8.67 -23.15
CA GLY A 150 -43.68 -7.95 -21.97
C GLY A 150 -43.01 -8.46 -20.69
N ILE A 151 -43.65 -8.27 -19.53
CA ILE A 151 -43.17 -8.85 -18.27
C ILE A 151 -43.56 -10.33 -18.19
N ILE A 152 -42.58 -11.16 -17.86
CA ILE A 152 -42.82 -12.48 -17.30
C ILE A 152 -42.59 -12.45 -15.80
N THR A 153 -43.33 -13.27 -15.07
CA THR A 153 -43.14 -13.45 -13.62
C THR A 153 -43.01 -14.93 -13.33
N ILE A 154 -41.94 -15.28 -12.63
CA ILE A 154 -41.59 -16.65 -12.29
C ILE A 154 -41.78 -16.79 -10.80
N SER A 155 -42.71 -17.64 -10.41
CA SER A 155 -42.99 -17.91 -9.00
C SER A 155 -41.91 -18.81 -8.37
N PRO A 156 -41.86 -18.93 -7.03
CA PRO A 156 -40.83 -19.73 -6.34
C PRO A 156 -40.82 -21.22 -6.73
N ASP A 157 -41.96 -21.77 -7.13
CA ASP A 157 -42.17 -23.13 -7.68
C ASP A 157 -41.84 -23.23 -9.19
N GLY A 158 -41.50 -22.11 -9.83
CA GLY A 158 -41.02 -22.06 -11.20
C GLY A 158 -42.13 -22.06 -12.23
N ASN A 159 -43.35 -21.67 -11.86
CA ASN A 159 -44.44 -21.42 -12.79
C ASN A 159 -44.24 -20.05 -13.44
N ILE A 160 -44.20 -20.03 -14.77
CA ILE A 160 -44.09 -18.79 -15.54
C ILE A 160 -45.49 -18.28 -15.83
N SER A 161 -45.85 -17.17 -15.19
CA SER A 161 -47.07 -16.43 -15.52
C SER A 161 -46.72 -15.24 -16.40
N ARG A 162 -47.52 -15.05 -17.45
CA ARG A 162 -47.51 -13.83 -18.25
C ARG A 162 -48.64 -12.94 -17.75
N LYS A 163 -48.34 -11.72 -17.31
CA LYS A 163 -49.38 -10.69 -17.20
C LYS A 163 -49.75 -10.28 -18.63
N LEU A 164 -50.79 -10.91 -19.18
CA LEU A 164 -51.32 -10.65 -20.52
C LEU A 164 -51.89 -9.24 -20.59
N PHE A 165 -51.10 -8.31 -21.10
CA PHE A 165 -51.64 -7.13 -21.77
C PHE A 165 -51.97 -7.60 -23.19
N GLY A 166 -53.25 -7.54 -23.60
CA GLY A 166 -53.80 -8.25 -24.78
C GLY A 166 -53.05 -8.08 -26.12
N SER A 167 -53.55 -8.69 -27.20
CA SER A 167 -52.92 -8.73 -28.54
C SER A 167 -52.50 -7.36 -29.14
N LYS A 168 -52.98 -6.24 -28.58
CA LYS A 168 -52.60 -4.85 -28.89
C LYS A 168 -51.26 -4.41 -28.29
N PHE A 169 -50.57 -5.25 -27.51
CA PHE A 169 -49.37 -4.87 -26.74
C PHE A 169 -48.00 -5.29 -27.33
N LYS A 170 -47.92 -5.59 -28.63
CA LYS A 170 -46.75 -6.21 -29.28
C LYS A 170 -45.41 -5.43 -29.25
N ARG A 171 -45.30 -4.22 -28.70
CA ARG A 171 -44.05 -3.41 -28.70
C ARG A 171 -43.72 -2.66 -27.39
N HIS A 172 -44.26 -3.03 -26.22
CA HIS A 172 -44.31 -2.04 -25.11
C HIS A 172 -43.37 -2.36 -23.96
N PHE A 173 -42.40 -1.46 -23.81
CA PHE A 173 -41.45 -1.36 -22.73
C PHE A 173 -42.17 -1.06 -21.41
N ILE A 174 -41.70 -1.66 -20.33
CA ILE A 174 -42.38 -1.65 -19.04
C ILE A 174 -41.38 -1.28 -17.95
N ASN A 175 -41.45 -0.09 -17.37
CA ASN A 175 -40.65 0.22 -16.18
C ASN A 175 -41.40 -0.24 -14.91
N ILE A 176 -40.73 -0.98 -14.02
CA ILE A 176 -41.27 -1.31 -12.69
C ILE A 176 -40.74 -0.30 -11.66
N GLU A 177 -41.64 0.52 -11.13
CA GLU A 177 -41.32 1.46 -10.05
C GLU A 177 -42.29 1.27 -8.88
N LYS A 178 -41.78 0.87 -7.70
CA LYS A 178 -42.55 0.77 -6.44
C LYS A 178 -43.96 0.16 -6.60
N ASP A 179 -44.05 -1.00 -7.26
CA ASP A 179 -45.30 -1.75 -7.51
C ASP A 179 -46.23 -1.17 -8.59
N ARG A 180 -45.69 -0.32 -9.46
CA ARG A 180 -46.37 0.17 -10.66
C ARG A 180 -45.58 -0.19 -11.91
N ILE A 181 -46.32 -0.47 -12.97
CA ILE A 181 -45.84 -0.77 -14.31
C ILE A 181 -46.23 0.42 -15.19
N TYR A 182 -45.24 1.07 -15.80
CA TYR A 182 -45.49 2.08 -16.83
C TYR A 182 -45.23 1.46 -18.19
N CYS A 183 -46.21 1.48 -19.10
CA CYS A 183 -46.04 0.91 -20.43
C CYS A 183 -46.57 1.81 -21.54
N LEU A 184 -46.02 1.67 -22.74
CA LEU A 184 -46.43 2.46 -23.90
C LEU A 184 -46.99 1.62 -25.05
N PRO A 185 -48.27 1.21 -25.06
CA PRO A 185 -49.16 1.05 -26.21
C PRO A 185 -48.67 0.90 -27.65
N ALA A 186 -49.25 0.01 -28.49
CA ALA A 186 -48.92 0.01 -29.94
C ALA A 186 -49.60 1.21 -30.61
N ASN A 187 -50.68 1.65 -29.96
CA ASN A 187 -51.36 2.91 -30.17
C ASN A 187 -50.59 4.12 -29.62
N ARG A 188 -49.33 3.95 -29.16
CA ARG A 188 -48.44 4.99 -28.61
C ARG A 188 -49.02 5.79 -27.45
N LYS A 189 -49.96 5.20 -26.71
CA LYS A 189 -50.59 5.85 -25.55
C LYS A 189 -49.91 5.41 -24.26
N VAL A 190 -49.36 6.33 -23.47
CA VAL A 190 -48.76 6.02 -22.16
C VAL A 190 -49.83 5.45 -21.23
N ARG A 191 -49.51 4.37 -20.51
CA ARG A 191 -50.40 3.72 -19.53
C ARG A 191 -49.66 3.44 -18.22
N GLU A 192 -50.38 3.58 -17.12
CA GLU A 192 -49.95 3.15 -15.78
C GLU A 192 -50.76 1.92 -15.34
N LEU A 193 -50.10 0.98 -14.68
CA LEU A 193 -50.66 -0.29 -14.27
C LEU A 193 -50.22 -0.59 -12.84
N SER A 194 -51.13 -0.98 -11.96
CA SER A 194 -50.76 -1.44 -10.60
C SER A 194 -50.35 -2.92 -10.64
N ILE A 195 -49.25 -3.29 -9.99
CA ILE A 195 -48.81 -4.69 -9.86
C ILE A 195 -49.69 -5.46 -8.87
N LEU A 196 -50.20 -4.79 -7.84
CA LEU A 196 -50.84 -5.38 -6.65
C LEU A 196 -52.36 -5.60 -6.74
N ASN A 197 -53.06 -4.95 -7.69
CA ASN A 197 -54.51 -5.14 -7.85
C ASN A 197 -54.81 -5.95 -9.12
N ASN A 198 -55.04 -7.25 -8.97
CA ASN A 198 -55.68 -8.18 -9.91
C ASN A 198 -56.25 -7.52 -11.19
N ASN A 199 -55.46 -7.52 -12.28
CA ASN A 199 -55.87 -7.13 -13.63
C ASN A 199 -56.60 -5.77 -13.81
N LYS A 200 -56.68 -4.90 -12.79
CA LYS A 200 -57.26 -3.57 -12.93
C LYS A 200 -56.22 -2.63 -13.53
N VAL A 201 -56.27 -2.54 -14.85
CA VAL A 201 -55.63 -1.48 -15.63
C VAL A 201 -56.29 -0.16 -15.26
N SER A 202 -55.62 0.68 -14.46
CA SER A 202 -56.01 2.08 -14.32
C SER A 202 -55.50 2.84 -15.54
N ASP A 203 -56.32 2.94 -16.59
CA ASP A 203 -55.96 3.69 -17.79
C ASP A 203 -55.63 5.15 -17.39
N ILE A 204 -54.38 5.59 -17.61
CA ILE A 204 -54.15 7.00 -17.88
C ILE A 204 -54.73 7.18 -19.28
N ASN A 205 -55.77 8.00 -19.44
CA ASN A 205 -56.42 8.24 -20.73
C ASN A 205 -55.46 8.90 -21.74
N GLY A 206 -54.57 8.10 -22.34
CA GLY A 206 -54.24 8.18 -23.75
C GLY A 206 -53.39 9.34 -24.25
N ILE A 207 -52.34 9.74 -23.54
CA ILE A 207 -51.35 10.69 -24.09
C ILE A 207 -50.57 10.00 -25.21
N LEU A 208 -50.74 10.50 -26.45
CA LEU A 208 -50.07 9.99 -27.64
C LEU A 208 -48.61 10.48 -27.66
N VAL A 209 -47.65 9.56 -27.66
CA VAL A 209 -46.22 9.90 -27.73
C VAL A 209 -45.75 9.86 -29.20
N PRO A 210 -45.36 10.99 -29.79
CA PRO A 210 -44.72 11.00 -31.11
C PRO A 210 -43.31 10.39 -31.02
N ASN A 211 -42.92 9.61 -32.04
CA ASN A 211 -41.57 9.00 -32.16
C ASN A 211 -41.07 8.22 -30.92
N ALA A 212 -41.81 7.16 -30.59
CA ALA A 212 -41.40 6.16 -29.62
C ALA A 212 -40.26 5.26 -30.18
N ASP A 213 -39.12 5.22 -29.49
CA ASP A 213 -37.98 4.32 -29.77
C ASP A 213 -37.80 3.27 -28.64
N ASP A 214 -36.82 2.37 -28.76
CA ASP A 214 -36.63 1.20 -27.89
C ASP A 214 -36.22 1.50 -26.44
N LEU A 215 -35.69 2.69 -26.12
CA LEU A 215 -35.27 3.07 -24.78
C LEU A 215 -36.28 4.07 -24.20
N GLN A 216 -37.11 3.60 -23.27
CA GLN A 216 -38.16 4.39 -22.62
C GLN A 216 -38.15 4.15 -21.13
N TYR A 217 -38.37 5.22 -20.37
CA TYR A 217 -38.31 5.18 -18.93
C TYR A 217 -39.43 6.04 -18.34
N ALA A 218 -39.89 5.67 -17.16
CA ALA A 218 -40.84 6.47 -16.39
C ALA A 218 -40.32 6.62 -14.97
N VAL A 219 -40.58 7.78 -14.38
CA VAL A 219 -40.19 8.13 -13.02
C VAL A 219 -41.34 8.85 -12.36
N LYS A 220 -41.81 8.34 -11.24
CA LYS A 220 -42.88 8.97 -10.45
C LYS A 220 -42.30 9.88 -9.37
N LEU A 221 -42.73 11.14 -9.40
CA LEU A 221 -42.36 12.13 -8.41
C LEU A 221 -43.20 12.00 -7.14
N LYS A 222 -42.66 12.49 -6.01
CA LYS A 222 -43.34 12.48 -4.70
C LYS A 222 -44.70 13.19 -4.73
N ASN A 223 -44.85 14.19 -5.59
CA ASN A 223 -46.09 14.95 -5.77
C ASN A 223 -47.10 14.28 -6.70
N GLY A 224 -46.84 13.04 -7.14
CA GLY A 224 -47.77 12.26 -7.96
C GLY A 224 -47.57 12.38 -9.47
N ARG A 225 -46.85 13.40 -9.94
CA ARG A 225 -46.49 13.57 -11.36
C ARG A 225 -45.65 12.40 -11.87
N VAL A 226 -45.79 12.06 -13.14
CA VAL A 226 -45.00 11.02 -13.82
C VAL A 226 -44.20 11.66 -14.93
N ILE A 227 -42.88 11.53 -14.86
CA ILE A 227 -41.98 11.94 -15.93
C ILE A 227 -41.74 10.73 -16.81
N TYR A 228 -42.03 10.87 -18.09
CA TYR A 228 -41.87 9.82 -19.07
C TYR A 228 -40.85 10.25 -20.14
N SER A 229 -39.91 9.38 -20.48
CA SER A 229 -38.90 9.60 -21.51
C SER A 229 -39.15 8.70 -22.71
N GLY A 230 -39.23 9.30 -23.89
CA GLY A 230 -39.12 8.67 -25.21
C GLY A 230 -37.69 8.78 -25.76
N TYR A 231 -37.56 8.82 -27.10
CA TYR A 231 -36.26 8.94 -27.79
C TYR A 231 -35.55 10.26 -27.45
N ASN A 232 -36.11 11.38 -27.93
CA ASN A 232 -35.62 12.75 -27.70
C ASN A 232 -36.73 13.63 -27.11
N LEU A 233 -37.66 13.02 -26.39
CA LEU A 233 -38.86 13.64 -25.85
C LEU A 233 -39.02 13.24 -24.38
N ILE A 234 -39.27 14.22 -23.53
CA ILE A 234 -39.66 14.03 -22.14
C ILE A 234 -41.06 14.60 -21.95
N LEU A 235 -41.92 13.85 -21.27
CA LEU A 235 -43.29 14.24 -20.93
C LEU A 235 -43.40 14.40 -19.41
N ASP A 236 -43.82 15.57 -18.94
CA ASP A 236 -44.25 15.77 -17.55
C ASP A 236 -45.77 15.62 -17.46
N ILE A 237 -46.21 14.48 -16.91
CA ILE A 237 -47.62 14.08 -16.85
C ILE A 237 -48.13 14.36 -15.44
N LYS A 238 -49.07 15.31 -15.30
CA LYS A 238 -49.74 15.59 -14.02
C LYS A 238 -50.96 14.72 -13.81
N ASP A 239 -51.78 14.59 -14.85
CA ASP A 239 -52.95 13.74 -14.91
C ASP A 239 -53.23 13.33 -16.37
N SER A 240 -54.30 12.58 -16.59
CA SER A 240 -54.65 12.05 -17.91
C SER A 240 -54.99 13.09 -18.98
N GLN A 241 -55.21 14.36 -18.62
CA GLN A 241 -55.52 15.45 -19.56
C GLN A 241 -54.47 16.56 -19.56
N ASN A 242 -53.67 16.68 -18.49
CA ASN A 242 -52.68 17.72 -18.31
C ASN A 242 -51.25 17.17 -18.35
N TYR A 243 -50.57 17.38 -19.47
CA TYR A 243 -49.16 17.04 -19.64
C TYR A 243 -48.40 18.14 -20.39
N GLN A 244 -47.07 18.18 -20.23
CA GLN A 244 -46.18 19.07 -20.95
C GLN A 244 -45.09 18.29 -21.67
N GLU A 245 -44.76 18.72 -22.89
CA GLU A 245 -43.73 18.11 -23.74
C GLU A 245 -42.44 18.93 -23.68
N TYR A 246 -41.30 18.24 -23.56
CA TYR A 246 -39.97 18.84 -23.61
C TYR A 246 -39.10 18.05 -24.58
N HIS A 247 -38.58 18.73 -25.60
CA HIS A 247 -37.64 18.13 -26.54
C HIS A 247 -36.22 18.29 -26.01
N VAL A 248 -35.49 17.18 -25.98
CA VAL A 248 -34.07 17.15 -25.60
C VAL A 248 -33.20 16.99 -26.86
N PRO A 249 -31.95 17.47 -26.84
CA PRO A 249 -31.13 17.59 -28.06
C PRO A 249 -30.78 16.25 -28.74
N THR A 250 -30.72 15.16 -27.98
CA THR A 250 -30.33 13.83 -28.47
C THR A 250 -31.07 12.72 -27.73
N ARG A 251 -30.78 11.47 -28.08
CA ARG A 251 -31.39 10.27 -27.48
C ARG A 251 -31.14 10.20 -25.98
N VAL A 252 -32.19 10.02 -25.18
CA VAL A 252 -32.10 9.71 -23.74
C VAL A 252 -31.71 8.25 -23.57
N LEU A 253 -30.61 8.00 -22.87
CA LEU A 253 -30.11 6.66 -22.57
C LEU A 253 -30.63 6.13 -21.23
N TRP A 254 -30.89 7.03 -20.28
CA TRP A 254 -31.30 6.72 -18.93
C TRP A 254 -31.91 7.95 -18.26
N ILE A 255 -32.89 7.76 -17.37
CA ILE A 255 -33.48 8.81 -16.52
C ILE A 255 -33.92 8.22 -15.18
N ASN A 256 -33.68 8.96 -14.09
CA ASN A 256 -34.10 8.56 -12.75
C ASN A 256 -34.25 9.73 -11.78
N LEU A 257 -35.07 9.55 -10.74
CA LEU A 257 -35.10 10.42 -9.56
C LEU A 257 -34.07 9.88 -8.55
N LEU A 258 -33.07 10.68 -8.21
CA LEU A 258 -32.02 10.29 -7.27
C LEU A 258 -32.31 10.76 -5.84
N SER A 259 -31.47 10.34 -4.88
CA SER A 259 -31.64 10.63 -3.46
C SER A 259 -31.50 12.11 -3.11
N ASP A 260 -30.87 12.91 -3.96
CA ASP A 260 -30.81 14.37 -3.88
C ASP A 260 -32.15 15.06 -4.20
N GLY A 261 -33.17 14.30 -4.64
CA GLY A 261 -34.49 14.81 -4.99
C GLY A 261 -34.61 15.38 -6.40
N ASN A 262 -33.54 15.30 -7.19
CA ASN A 262 -33.51 15.79 -8.57
C ASN A 262 -33.67 14.67 -9.58
N ILE A 263 -34.14 15.02 -10.77
CA ILE A 263 -34.18 14.10 -11.90
C ILE A 263 -32.88 14.23 -12.67
N TRP A 264 -32.22 13.09 -12.87
CA TRP A 264 -31.04 13.00 -13.70
C TRP A 264 -31.38 12.23 -14.96
N TYR A 265 -30.95 12.73 -16.13
CA TYR A 265 -31.05 11.98 -17.37
C TYR A 265 -29.75 12.04 -18.18
N GLY A 266 -29.28 10.86 -18.60
CA GLY A 266 -28.11 10.69 -19.45
C GLY A 266 -28.51 10.59 -20.91
N THR A 267 -27.66 11.10 -21.80
CA THR A 267 -27.95 11.25 -23.22
C THR A 267 -26.84 10.64 -24.09
N TYR A 268 -27.15 10.38 -25.35
CA TYR A 268 -26.17 9.88 -26.32
C TYR A 268 -25.30 11.03 -26.86
N LYS A 269 -23.99 10.97 -26.61
CA LYS A 269 -22.99 11.98 -27.03
C LYS A 269 -23.21 13.42 -26.54
N ASP A 270 -24.10 13.65 -25.58
CA ASP A 270 -24.34 14.99 -25.03
C ASP A 270 -24.43 14.98 -23.49
N GLY A 271 -23.78 13.98 -22.87
CA GLY A 271 -23.54 13.98 -21.44
C GLY A 271 -24.76 13.67 -20.59
N VAL A 272 -24.91 14.42 -19.49
CA VAL A 272 -25.97 14.21 -18.50
C VAL A 272 -26.50 15.52 -17.97
N TYR A 273 -27.80 15.54 -17.70
CA TYR A 273 -28.54 16.70 -17.22
C TYR A 273 -29.16 16.44 -15.85
N CYS A 274 -29.10 17.43 -14.97
CA CYS A 274 -29.76 17.44 -13.67
C CYS A 274 -30.90 18.46 -13.66
N ILE A 275 -32.12 18.01 -13.40
CA ILE A 275 -33.34 18.81 -13.40
C ILE A 275 -33.88 18.92 -11.98
N LYS A 276 -33.91 20.15 -11.47
CA LYS A 276 -34.32 20.44 -10.09
C LYS A 276 -35.79 20.08 -9.87
N ASN A 277 -36.07 19.17 -8.95
CA ASN A 277 -37.43 18.73 -8.59
C ASN A 277 -38.34 18.36 -9.79
N GLY A 278 -37.73 17.94 -10.92
CA GLY A 278 -38.46 17.64 -12.16
C GLY A 278 -39.16 18.84 -12.80
N ASP A 279 -38.66 20.07 -12.61
CA ASP A 279 -39.15 21.25 -13.35
C ASP A 279 -38.33 21.49 -14.62
N PHE A 280 -38.74 20.86 -15.72
CA PHE A 280 -38.11 20.97 -17.04
C PHE A 280 -38.33 22.33 -17.73
N ARG A 281 -39.13 23.23 -17.14
CA ARG A 281 -39.32 24.61 -17.65
C ARG A 281 -38.14 25.52 -17.29
N SER A 282 -37.49 25.22 -16.18
CA SER A 282 -36.31 25.94 -15.72
C SER A 282 -35.05 25.42 -16.43
N LYS A 283 -34.03 26.26 -16.55
CA LYS A 283 -32.70 25.81 -17.03
C LYS A 283 -32.24 24.63 -16.17
N PRO A 284 -31.63 23.59 -16.76
CA PRO A 284 -31.03 22.49 -15.99
C PRO A 284 -30.12 23.03 -14.89
N LEU A 285 -30.18 22.40 -13.72
CA LEU A 285 -29.30 22.74 -12.60
C LEU A 285 -27.85 22.47 -12.99
N HIS A 286 -27.61 21.34 -13.68
CA HIS A 286 -26.31 20.95 -14.19
C HIS A 286 -26.41 20.29 -15.56
N HIS A 287 -25.37 20.44 -16.37
CA HIS A 287 -25.11 19.71 -17.61
C HIS A 287 -23.62 19.35 -17.65
N PHE A 288 -23.28 18.08 -17.68
CA PHE A 288 -21.90 17.58 -17.62
C PHE A 288 -21.57 16.66 -18.78
N PHE A 289 -20.28 16.56 -19.13
CA PHE A 289 -19.73 15.59 -20.08
C PHE A 289 -20.26 15.70 -21.52
N SER A 290 -20.41 16.92 -22.04
CA SER A 290 -20.76 17.10 -23.46
C SER A 290 -19.78 16.34 -24.37
N GLY A 291 -20.30 15.64 -25.38
CA GLY A 291 -19.53 14.73 -26.25
C GLY A 291 -19.40 13.28 -25.75
N ILE A 292 -19.81 12.97 -24.51
CA ILE A 292 -19.73 11.62 -23.91
C ILE A 292 -21.14 11.04 -23.75
N SER A 293 -21.31 9.72 -23.92
CA SER A 293 -22.59 9.07 -23.69
C SER A 293 -22.70 8.60 -22.24
N VAL A 294 -23.55 9.25 -21.44
CA VAL A 294 -23.75 8.86 -20.03
C VAL A 294 -24.90 7.86 -19.93
N SER A 295 -24.59 6.67 -19.41
CA SER A 295 -25.52 5.54 -19.35
C SER A 295 -26.26 5.40 -18.03
N SER A 296 -25.75 5.97 -16.93
CA SER A 296 -26.37 5.97 -15.62
C SER A 296 -25.69 6.93 -14.64
N VAL A 297 -26.43 7.35 -13.61
CA VAL A 297 -25.90 8.10 -12.47
C VAL A 297 -26.33 7.43 -11.17
N CYS A 298 -25.40 7.32 -10.23
CA CYS A 298 -25.63 6.80 -8.89
C CYS A 298 -25.08 7.78 -7.85
N ILE A 299 -25.79 7.93 -6.72
CA ILE A 299 -25.29 8.66 -5.55
C ILE A 299 -24.98 7.63 -4.47
N ASP A 300 -23.74 7.62 -4.00
CA ASP A 300 -23.32 6.72 -2.93
C ASP A 300 -23.86 7.16 -1.55
N LYS A 301 -23.59 6.35 -0.52
CA LYS A 301 -24.06 6.63 0.86
C LYS A 301 -23.44 7.89 1.49
N GLU A 302 -22.35 8.41 0.92
CA GLU A 302 -21.61 9.58 1.41
C GLU A 302 -21.99 10.87 0.64
N GLY A 303 -22.89 10.76 -0.35
CA GLY A 303 -23.33 11.85 -1.21
C GLY A 303 -22.43 12.10 -2.42
N GLY A 304 -21.47 11.20 -2.71
CA GLY A 304 -20.64 11.25 -3.91
C GLY A 304 -21.40 10.78 -5.14
N TYR A 305 -21.10 11.38 -6.29
CA TYR A 305 -21.77 11.15 -7.56
C TYR A 305 -20.92 10.28 -8.48
N TRP A 306 -21.52 9.21 -8.98
CA TRP A 306 -20.92 8.26 -9.90
C TRP A 306 -21.63 8.31 -11.25
N PHE A 307 -20.88 8.49 -12.33
CA PHE A 307 -21.40 8.59 -13.69
C PHE A 307 -20.80 7.46 -14.52
N SER A 308 -21.64 6.58 -15.05
CA SER A 308 -21.21 5.57 -16.01
C SER A 308 -21.30 6.07 -17.43
N THR A 309 -20.38 5.65 -18.27
CA THR A 309 -20.33 6.04 -19.68
C THR A 309 -20.20 4.82 -20.57
N LEU A 310 -20.59 4.97 -21.84
CA LEU A 310 -20.45 3.89 -22.83
C LEU A 310 -19.04 3.83 -23.45
N GLU A 311 -18.24 4.90 -23.34
CA GLU A 311 -16.94 4.98 -24.03
C GLU A 311 -15.75 5.29 -23.12
N LYS A 312 -15.96 5.80 -21.90
CA LYS A 312 -14.91 6.40 -21.06
C LYS A 312 -14.84 5.83 -19.65
N GLY A 313 -15.48 4.70 -19.37
CA GLY A 313 -15.50 4.09 -18.05
C GLY A 313 -16.42 4.85 -17.09
N ILE A 314 -15.89 5.17 -15.92
CA ILE A 314 -16.66 5.73 -14.80
C ILE A 314 -16.02 7.03 -14.31
N PHE A 315 -16.85 8.04 -14.10
CA PHE A 315 -16.43 9.27 -13.45
C PHE A 315 -17.01 9.35 -12.02
N TYR A 316 -16.19 9.77 -11.07
CA TYR A 316 -16.59 9.97 -9.68
C TYR A 316 -16.33 11.42 -9.23
N ALA A 317 -17.36 12.10 -8.73
CA ALA A 317 -17.29 13.43 -8.16
C ALA A 317 -17.69 13.40 -6.66
N PRO A 318 -16.80 13.78 -5.72
CA PRO A 318 -17.12 13.83 -4.29
C PRO A 318 -18.27 14.78 -3.93
N THR A 319 -18.45 15.84 -4.72
CA THR A 319 -19.48 16.87 -4.58
C THR A 319 -19.69 17.57 -5.91
N LEU A 320 -20.86 18.19 -6.09
CA LEU A 320 -21.16 19.08 -7.22
C LEU A 320 -21.10 20.58 -6.82
N GLU A 321 -20.80 20.87 -5.56
CA GLU A 321 -20.80 22.24 -5.01
C GLU A 321 -19.52 23.03 -5.33
N ILE A 322 -18.48 22.35 -5.84
CA ILE A 322 -17.20 22.98 -6.23
C ILE A 322 -17.12 23.06 -7.75
N ASN A 323 -17.09 24.29 -8.26
CA ASN A 323 -16.90 24.59 -9.66
C ASN A 323 -15.41 24.66 -10.00
N ILE A 324 -15.01 24.06 -11.11
CA ILE A 324 -13.61 23.90 -11.49
C ILE A 324 -13.40 24.41 -12.92
N LEU A 325 -12.39 25.25 -13.11
CA LEU A 325 -11.94 25.70 -14.43
C LEU A 325 -10.49 25.26 -14.65
N THR A 326 -10.21 24.76 -15.84
CA THR A 326 -8.93 24.21 -16.31
C THR A 326 -8.59 24.80 -17.68
N LYS A 327 -7.46 24.38 -18.25
CA LYS A 327 -7.08 24.76 -19.61
C LYS A 327 -8.10 24.31 -20.67
N LEU A 328 -8.79 23.19 -20.43
CA LEU A 328 -9.86 22.68 -21.31
C LEU A 328 -11.05 23.64 -21.37
N ASP A 329 -11.27 24.41 -20.31
CA ASP A 329 -12.36 25.38 -20.18
C ASP A 329 -12.01 26.74 -20.79
N GLY A 330 -10.76 26.91 -21.24
CA GLY A 330 -10.27 28.13 -21.84
C GLY A 330 -9.27 28.91 -20.99
N LEU A 331 -8.87 28.43 -19.81
CA LEU A 331 -7.76 29.06 -19.07
C LEU A 331 -6.47 29.07 -19.91
N SER A 332 -5.62 30.06 -19.66
CA SER A 332 -4.33 30.20 -20.34
C SER A 332 -3.32 29.12 -19.92
N ASP A 333 -3.32 28.73 -18.65
CA ASP A 333 -2.51 27.65 -18.08
C ASP A 333 -3.29 26.97 -16.95
N GLU A 334 -2.89 25.77 -16.55
CA GLU A 334 -3.44 25.05 -15.39
C GLU A 334 -2.84 25.57 -14.08
N ARG A 335 -1.57 26.00 -14.10
CA ARG A 335 -0.88 26.41 -12.88
C ARG A 335 -1.09 27.89 -12.57
N ILE A 336 -2.08 28.17 -11.72
CA ILE A 336 -2.44 29.53 -11.30
C ILE A 336 -1.55 29.95 -10.14
N THR A 337 -0.86 31.08 -10.27
CA THR A 337 0.08 31.59 -9.26
C THR A 337 -0.57 32.56 -8.28
N CYS A 338 -1.47 33.42 -8.76
CA CYS A 338 -2.10 34.48 -7.97
C CYS A 338 -3.50 34.83 -8.48
N LEU A 339 -4.30 35.43 -7.60
CA LEU A 339 -5.64 35.91 -7.88
C LEU A 339 -5.78 37.40 -7.54
N ALA A 340 -6.60 38.12 -8.30
CA ALA A 340 -7.02 39.47 -7.95
C ALA A 340 -8.48 39.72 -8.31
N SER A 341 -9.11 40.68 -7.62
CA SER A 341 -10.44 41.16 -7.99
C SER A 341 -10.38 41.94 -9.30
N GLY A 342 -11.27 41.64 -10.24
CA GLY A 342 -11.48 42.48 -11.43
C GLY A 342 -12.45 43.65 -11.17
N PRO A 343 -12.69 44.49 -12.20
CA PRO A 343 -13.39 45.78 -12.07
C PRO A 343 -14.90 45.68 -11.80
N ASP A 344 -15.50 44.52 -12.01
CA ASP A 344 -16.91 44.19 -11.80
C ASP A 344 -17.05 42.98 -10.85
N LYS A 345 -17.90 41.98 -11.13
CA LYS A 345 -17.94 40.72 -10.37
C LYS A 345 -16.85 39.71 -10.77
N SER A 346 -15.99 40.05 -11.74
CA SER A 346 -14.98 39.15 -12.28
C SER A 346 -13.77 38.95 -11.38
N ILE A 347 -12.93 37.98 -11.75
CA ILE A 347 -11.61 37.78 -11.14
C ILE A 347 -10.54 37.83 -12.23
N LEU A 348 -9.30 38.03 -11.79
CA LEU A 348 -8.09 37.96 -12.59
C LEU A 348 -7.20 36.84 -12.09
N THR A 349 -6.62 36.08 -13.00
CA THR A 349 -5.68 35.00 -12.68
C THR A 349 -4.30 35.27 -13.31
N GLY A 350 -3.24 35.02 -12.54
CA GLY A 350 -1.87 35.01 -13.03
C GLY A 350 -1.32 33.58 -13.18
N TYR A 351 -0.32 33.42 -14.06
CA TYR A 351 0.21 32.12 -14.45
C TYR A 351 1.74 32.09 -14.56
N TYR A 352 2.28 30.91 -14.85
CA TYR A 352 3.61 30.71 -15.45
C TYR A 352 3.61 31.00 -16.96
N ALA A 353 2.88 32.05 -17.36
CA ALA A 353 2.71 32.46 -18.75
C ALA A 353 2.49 33.98 -18.81
N PRO A 354 2.74 34.64 -19.95
CA PRO A 354 2.59 36.08 -20.12
C PRO A 354 1.13 36.57 -20.22
N TYR A 355 0.16 35.76 -19.82
CA TYR A 355 -1.27 36.04 -19.96
C TYR A 355 -1.91 36.27 -18.60
N ILE A 356 -2.88 37.17 -18.54
CA ILE A 356 -3.90 37.23 -17.48
C ILE A 356 -5.21 36.78 -18.06
N ASP A 357 -5.92 35.93 -17.33
CA ASP A 357 -7.31 35.67 -17.68
C ASP A 357 -8.23 36.55 -16.83
N HIS A 358 -9.13 37.25 -17.51
CA HIS A 358 -10.27 37.94 -16.91
C HIS A 358 -11.48 37.00 -16.99
N ILE A 359 -11.98 36.59 -15.83
CA ILE A 359 -13.02 35.57 -15.72
C ILE A 359 -14.29 36.22 -15.14
N SER A 360 -15.35 36.31 -15.95
CA SER A 360 -16.65 36.86 -15.56
C SER A 360 -17.78 35.91 -15.94
N GLU A 361 -18.56 35.43 -14.97
CA GLU A 361 -19.72 34.54 -15.18
C GLU A 361 -19.43 33.35 -16.12
N ASN A 362 -18.22 32.75 -16.03
CA ASN A 362 -17.65 31.68 -16.86
C ASN A 362 -17.10 32.07 -18.25
N ASN A 363 -17.16 33.33 -18.65
CA ASN A 363 -16.43 33.81 -19.81
C ASN A 363 -14.98 34.12 -19.44
N ILE A 364 -14.03 33.54 -20.19
CA ILE A 364 -12.59 33.67 -19.96
C ILE A 364 -12.00 34.49 -21.09
N LYS A 365 -11.59 35.72 -20.78
CA LYS A 365 -10.90 36.60 -21.72
C LYS A 365 -9.41 36.66 -21.41
N LYS A 366 -8.59 36.25 -22.37
CA LYS A 366 -7.12 36.29 -22.27
C LYS A 366 -6.58 37.68 -22.59
N ILE A 367 -5.68 38.17 -21.75
CA ILE A 367 -5.01 39.47 -21.90
C ILE A 367 -3.50 39.20 -21.88
N GLU A 368 -2.84 39.41 -23.02
CA GLU A 368 -1.39 39.30 -23.12
C GLU A 368 -0.74 40.55 -22.53
N ILE A 369 0.18 40.36 -21.57
CA ILE A 369 0.89 41.46 -20.91
C ILE A 369 2.20 41.78 -21.64
N TYR A 370 2.87 40.77 -22.18
CA TYR A 370 4.20 40.92 -22.76
C TYR A 370 4.54 39.76 -23.70
N SER A 371 5.27 40.00 -24.78
CA SER A 371 5.52 39.02 -25.84
C SER A 371 6.59 37.95 -25.52
N SER A 372 7.11 37.89 -24.29
CA SER A 372 8.15 36.94 -23.91
C SER A 372 7.57 35.68 -23.28
N PRO A 373 7.93 34.47 -23.77
CA PRO A 373 7.35 33.21 -23.28
C PRO A 373 7.78 32.83 -21.87
N ASN A 374 8.83 33.46 -21.30
CA ASN A 374 9.41 33.08 -20.01
C ASN A 374 8.94 33.94 -18.83
N ILE A 375 7.74 34.55 -18.94
CA ILE A 375 7.19 35.42 -17.90
C ILE A 375 6.33 34.63 -16.93
N VAL A 376 6.58 34.85 -15.64
CA VAL A 376 5.75 34.35 -14.54
C VAL A 376 5.15 35.53 -13.83
N ILE A 377 3.82 35.54 -13.70
CA ILE A 377 3.08 36.56 -12.96
C ILE A 377 3.00 36.08 -11.51
N ASN A 378 3.54 36.82 -10.55
CA ASN A 378 3.56 36.42 -9.14
C ASN A 378 2.46 37.08 -8.31
N CYS A 379 2.04 38.29 -8.68
CA CYS A 379 1.02 39.05 -7.96
C CYS A 379 0.37 40.11 -8.84
N ILE A 380 -0.88 40.45 -8.54
CA ILE A 380 -1.66 41.49 -9.22
C ILE A 380 -2.26 42.42 -8.16
N LEU A 381 -2.11 43.74 -8.34
CA LEU A 381 -2.65 44.77 -7.45
C LEU A 381 -3.49 45.76 -8.25
N GLN A 382 -4.71 46.05 -7.78
CA GLN A 382 -5.55 47.11 -8.35
C GLN A 382 -5.30 48.43 -7.60
N GLN A 383 -5.00 49.51 -8.34
CA GLN A 383 -4.83 50.84 -7.76
C GLN A 383 -5.21 51.93 -8.77
N GLU A 384 -6.01 52.91 -8.35
CA GLU A 384 -6.32 54.15 -9.10
C GLU A 384 -6.80 53.92 -10.55
N GLY A 385 -7.58 52.86 -10.78
CA GLY A 385 -8.09 52.51 -12.12
C GLY A 385 -7.09 51.74 -12.99
N PHE A 386 -5.92 51.39 -12.47
CA PHE A 386 -4.92 50.53 -13.10
C PHE A 386 -4.77 49.20 -12.35
N TYR A 387 -4.21 48.22 -13.05
CA TYR A 387 -3.77 46.95 -12.52
C TYR A 387 -2.26 46.83 -12.71
N TYR A 388 -1.56 46.63 -11.62
CA TYR A 388 -0.13 46.42 -11.57
C TYR A 388 0.15 44.94 -11.45
N THR A 389 0.99 44.41 -12.32
CA THR A 389 1.30 42.98 -12.39
C THR A 389 2.78 42.79 -12.14
N GLY A 390 3.11 42.13 -11.03
CA GLY A 390 4.48 41.80 -10.68
C GLY A 390 4.90 40.52 -11.37
N THR A 391 5.98 40.56 -12.15
CA THR A 391 6.50 39.38 -12.85
C THR A 391 7.87 38.95 -12.31
N ASN A 392 8.41 37.86 -12.84
CA ASN A 392 9.79 37.43 -12.57
C ASN A 392 10.88 38.39 -13.06
N SER A 393 10.55 39.36 -13.92
CA SER A 393 11.52 40.29 -14.51
C SER A 393 11.17 41.77 -14.38
N MET A 394 9.90 42.13 -14.28
CA MET A 394 9.46 43.52 -14.34
C MET A 394 8.13 43.76 -13.62
N LEU A 395 7.79 45.03 -13.43
CA LEU A 395 6.46 45.48 -13.07
C LEU A 395 5.74 45.97 -14.33
N CYS A 396 4.57 45.42 -14.65
CA CYS A 396 3.74 45.93 -15.75
C CYS A 396 2.52 46.68 -15.22
N LYS A 397 2.11 47.74 -15.93
CA LYS A 397 0.96 48.58 -15.60
C LYS A 397 -0.10 48.49 -16.70
N ILE A 398 -1.30 48.08 -16.33
CA ILE A 398 -2.40 47.79 -17.25
C ILE A 398 -3.58 48.72 -16.90
N PRO A 399 -4.04 49.59 -17.82
CA PRO A 399 -5.27 50.34 -17.64
C PRO A 399 -6.49 49.44 -17.41
N GLY A 400 -7.33 49.76 -16.42
CA GLY A 400 -8.54 48.98 -16.09
C GLY A 400 -9.54 48.90 -17.24
N ASP A 401 -9.56 49.88 -18.14
CA ASP A 401 -10.38 49.87 -19.35
C ASP A 401 -10.04 48.70 -20.30
N ILE A 402 -8.77 48.29 -20.35
CA ILE A 402 -8.33 47.12 -21.16
C ILE A 402 -8.88 45.83 -20.56
N ILE A 403 -8.83 45.73 -19.22
CA ILE A 403 -9.40 44.57 -18.50
C ILE A 403 -10.91 44.50 -18.70
N SER A 404 -11.61 45.63 -18.63
CA SER A 404 -13.05 45.69 -18.93
C SER A 404 -13.40 45.52 -20.41
N GLY A 405 -12.40 45.40 -21.29
CA GLY A 405 -12.58 45.18 -22.73
C GLY A 405 -13.03 46.40 -23.54
N LYS A 406 -12.97 47.61 -22.97
CA LYS A 406 -13.36 48.87 -23.64
C LYS A 406 -12.31 49.39 -24.63
N LYS A 407 -11.07 48.90 -24.55
CA LYS A 407 -9.97 49.25 -25.47
C LYS A 407 -9.16 48.02 -25.88
N SER A 408 -8.75 47.98 -27.14
CA SER A 408 -7.88 46.96 -27.73
C SER A 408 -6.43 47.46 -27.74
N TYR A 409 -5.65 46.99 -26.76
CA TYR A 409 -4.19 47.11 -26.61
C TYR A 409 -3.61 48.49 -26.28
N TYR A 410 -2.78 48.53 -25.23
CA TYR A 410 -1.51 49.27 -25.03
C TYR A 410 -1.04 48.93 -23.59
N VAL A 411 -0.01 48.10 -23.44
CA VAL A 411 0.65 47.88 -22.14
C VAL A 411 1.70 48.98 -21.97
N LEU A 412 1.62 49.74 -20.86
CA LEU A 412 2.60 50.77 -20.56
C LEU A 412 3.90 50.11 -20.11
N LYS A 413 5.00 50.53 -20.76
CA LYS A 413 6.40 50.17 -20.56
C LYS A 413 6.69 49.80 -19.09
N GLY A 414 7.15 48.57 -18.85
CA GLY A 414 7.44 48.08 -17.51
C GLY A 414 8.58 48.84 -16.84
N VAL A 415 8.48 49.04 -15.53
CA VAL A 415 9.60 49.56 -14.73
C VAL A 415 10.45 48.37 -14.30
N GLU A 416 11.77 48.43 -14.55
CA GLU A 416 12.69 47.41 -14.05
C GLU A 416 12.67 47.40 -12.52
N ALA A 417 12.17 46.31 -11.95
CA ALA A 417 12.31 46.01 -10.53
C ALA A 417 13.65 45.31 -10.29
N SER A 418 14.19 45.40 -9.07
CA SER A 418 15.41 44.68 -8.69
C SER A 418 15.14 43.16 -8.55
N GLY A 419 14.98 42.48 -9.69
CA GLY A 419 14.63 41.06 -9.79
C GLY A 419 13.11 40.80 -9.75
N ALA A 420 12.73 39.54 -9.52
CA ALA A 420 11.34 39.13 -9.51
C ALA A 420 10.51 39.89 -8.46
N VAL A 421 9.40 40.47 -8.88
CA VAL A 421 8.39 41.07 -8.01
C VAL A 421 7.56 39.95 -7.40
N LEU A 422 7.54 39.84 -6.06
CA LEU A 422 6.91 38.72 -5.34
C LEU A 422 5.65 39.15 -4.58
N SER A 423 5.58 40.40 -4.12
CA SER A 423 4.43 40.95 -3.43
C SER A 423 4.29 42.45 -3.67
N MET A 424 3.06 42.95 -3.63
CA MET A 424 2.74 44.36 -3.74
C MET A 424 1.62 44.71 -2.75
N ILE A 425 1.77 45.84 -2.06
CA ILE A 425 0.72 46.40 -1.19
C ILE A 425 0.56 47.89 -1.44
N GLN A 426 -0.66 48.40 -1.32
CA GLN A 426 -0.91 49.84 -1.33
C GLN A 426 -0.37 50.45 -0.03
N SER A 427 0.30 51.59 -0.13
CA SER A 427 0.82 52.28 1.05
C SER A 427 -0.26 53.14 1.72
N LEU A 428 -0.27 53.15 3.06
CA LEU A 428 -1.14 54.03 3.86
C LEU A 428 -0.82 55.52 3.68
N LYS A 429 0.37 55.85 3.18
CA LYS A 429 0.86 57.22 2.96
C LYS A 429 0.91 57.60 1.47
N GLY A 430 0.14 56.92 0.62
CA GLY A 430 0.16 57.11 -0.83
C GLY A 430 1.28 56.31 -1.52
N GLY A 431 1.02 55.93 -2.77
CA GLY A 431 1.87 55.03 -3.55
C GLY A 431 1.70 53.55 -3.18
N TYR A 432 2.68 52.72 -3.52
CA TYR A 432 2.68 51.29 -3.26
C TYR A 432 4.07 50.77 -2.90
N TRP A 433 4.10 49.71 -2.08
CA TRP A 433 5.31 48.99 -1.72
C TRP A 433 5.42 47.70 -2.53
N ILE A 434 6.65 47.40 -2.95
CA ILE A 434 7.02 46.19 -3.67
C ILE A 434 8.04 45.39 -2.86
N GLY A 435 7.75 44.11 -2.66
CA GLY A 435 8.72 43.12 -2.21
C GLY A 435 9.25 42.37 -3.43
N SER A 436 10.57 42.46 -3.67
CA SER A 436 11.24 41.77 -4.78
C SER A 436 12.21 40.70 -4.28
N SER A 437 12.84 39.98 -5.21
CA SER A 437 13.89 38.99 -4.91
C SER A 437 15.07 39.58 -4.17
N PHE A 438 15.39 40.87 -4.37
CA PHE A 438 16.62 41.48 -3.85
C PHE A 438 16.38 42.78 -3.06
N SER A 439 15.21 43.41 -3.19
CA SER A 439 14.91 44.71 -2.57
C SER A 439 13.49 44.83 -2.03
N ILE A 440 13.32 45.77 -1.11
CA ILE A 440 12.03 46.40 -0.81
C ILE A 440 12.04 47.80 -1.40
N THR A 441 11.05 48.10 -2.25
CA THR A 441 10.98 49.35 -3.00
C THR A 441 9.64 50.04 -2.74
N LYS A 442 9.64 51.36 -2.52
CA LYS A 442 8.41 52.17 -2.48
C LYS A 442 8.33 52.99 -3.76
N PHE A 443 7.16 52.94 -4.39
CA PHE A 443 6.80 53.77 -5.52
C PHE A 443 5.78 54.82 -5.11
N ASP A 444 5.92 56.02 -5.68
CA ASP A 444 4.89 57.04 -5.71
C ASP A 444 4.60 57.38 -7.18
N GLY A 445 3.41 57.03 -7.65
CA GLY A 445 3.12 56.91 -9.08
C GLY A 445 4.06 55.94 -9.80
N ASP A 446 4.84 56.46 -10.75
CA ASP A 446 5.83 55.69 -11.52
C ASP A 446 7.28 55.98 -11.04
N THR A 447 7.46 56.70 -9.93
CA THR A 447 8.77 57.08 -9.39
C THR A 447 9.17 56.26 -8.17
N ILE A 448 10.44 55.83 -8.11
CA ILE A 448 11.00 55.14 -6.93
C ILE A 448 11.39 56.18 -5.89
N VAL A 449 10.67 56.21 -4.77
CA VAL A 449 10.95 57.11 -3.64
C VAL A 449 11.79 56.45 -2.55
N TYR A 450 11.85 55.11 -2.55
CA TYR A 450 12.69 54.34 -1.63
C TYR A 450 13.13 53.01 -2.26
N ASN A 451 14.39 52.62 -2.06
CA ASN A 451 14.89 51.29 -2.40
C ASN A 451 15.88 50.82 -1.31
N SER A 452 15.66 49.64 -0.75
CA SER A 452 16.48 49.08 0.32
C SER A 452 17.93 48.79 -0.11
N THR A 453 18.17 48.41 -1.37
CA THR A 453 19.52 48.09 -1.87
C THR A 453 20.40 49.33 -1.95
N ASN A 454 19.83 50.49 -2.32
CA ASN A 454 20.50 51.79 -2.29
C ASN A 454 20.91 52.22 -0.87
N LYS A 455 20.35 51.56 0.16
CA LYS A 455 20.68 51.74 1.57
C LYS A 455 21.53 50.60 2.14
N GLY A 456 22.10 49.75 1.29
CA GLY A 456 22.99 48.64 1.69
C GLY A 456 22.27 47.38 2.19
N HIS A 457 20.94 47.30 2.04
CA HIS A 457 20.14 46.16 2.51
C HIS A 457 19.54 45.39 1.33
N SER A 458 20.12 44.23 1.02
CA SER A 458 19.52 43.26 0.10
C SER A 458 18.62 42.29 0.87
N ILE A 459 17.30 42.39 0.65
CA ILE A 459 16.28 41.64 1.38
C ILE A 459 15.28 41.09 0.38
N ARG A 460 15.03 39.78 0.43
CA ARG A 460 14.00 39.11 -0.35
C ARG A 460 12.64 39.25 0.35
N GLY A 461 11.80 40.17 -0.12
CA GLY A 461 10.46 40.42 0.42
C GLY A 461 9.41 39.50 -0.19
N LEU A 462 9.01 38.46 0.53
CA LEU A 462 7.98 37.51 0.10
C LEU A 462 6.56 38.06 0.28
N ASP A 463 6.32 38.80 1.37
CA ASP A 463 5.06 39.50 1.63
C ASP A 463 5.31 40.71 2.53
N LEU A 464 4.42 41.69 2.44
CA LEU A 464 4.56 42.98 3.12
C LEU A 464 3.27 43.35 3.86
N LEU A 465 3.42 44.04 4.99
CA LEU A 465 2.30 44.63 5.72
C LEU A 465 2.72 45.97 6.34
N GLU A 466 2.14 47.07 5.87
CA GLU A 466 2.35 48.39 6.46
C GLU A 466 1.47 48.53 7.72
N HIS A 467 2.10 48.92 8.82
CA HIS A 467 1.44 49.21 10.09
C HIS A 467 1.05 50.69 10.17
N THR A 468 0.09 51.03 11.03
CA THR A 468 -0.48 52.39 11.12
C THR A 468 0.52 53.46 11.58
N ASP A 469 1.61 53.06 12.23
CA ASP A 469 2.73 53.95 12.58
C ASP A 469 3.69 54.21 11.40
N GLY A 470 3.43 53.61 10.23
CA GLY A 470 4.27 53.67 9.04
C GLY A 470 5.48 52.73 9.07
N SER A 471 5.58 51.84 10.06
CA SER A 471 6.54 50.74 10.02
C SER A 471 6.05 49.64 9.07
N LEU A 472 7.00 48.93 8.46
CA LEU A 472 6.71 47.89 7.48
C LEU A 472 7.15 46.53 8.02
N TRP A 473 6.22 45.61 8.18
CA TRP A 473 6.51 44.21 8.43
C TRP A 473 6.80 43.49 7.13
N ILE A 474 7.85 42.68 7.12
CA ILE A 474 8.41 42.06 5.92
C ILE A 474 8.59 40.58 6.20
N GLY A 475 7.90 39.76 5.42
CA GLY A 475 8.10 38.31 5.40
C GLY A 475 9.24 37.99 4.47
N THR A 476 10.25 37.25 4.95
CA THR A 476 11.43 36.92 4.15
C THR A 476 11.69 35.42 4.12
N SER A 477 12.60 34.99 3.25
CA SER A 477 13.13 33.62 3.28
C SER A 477 13.91 33.27 4.55
N ARG A 478 14.28 34.27 5.36
CA ARG A 478 15.09 34.15 6.58
C ARG A 478 14.36 34.68 7.83
N GLY A 479 13.02 34.66 7.83
CA GLY A 479 12.24 35.08 8.99
C GLY A 479 11.44 36.36 8.82
N LEU A 480 10.91 36.85 9.96
CA LEU A 480 10.15 38.09 10.05
C LEU A 480 11.08 39.28 10.34
N TRP A 481 10.94 40.32 9.51
CA TRP A 481 11.70 41.55 9.64
C TRP A 481 10.74 42.73 9.81
N ARG A 482 11.18 43.79 10.48
CA ARG A 482 10.46 45.06 10.56
C ARG A 482 11.37 46.20 10.13
N TYR A 483 10.88 47.03 9.23
CA TYR A 483 11.50 48.29 8.88
C TYR A 483 10.77 49.44 9.59
N SER A 484 11.48 50.18 10.44
CA SER A 484 10.93 51.32 11.18
C SER A 484 12.05 52.32 11.45
N ASN A 485 11.77 53.62 11.36
CA ASN A 485 12.75 54.69 11.60
C ASN A 485 14.07 54.49 10.85
N SER A 486 13.98 54.08 9.58
CA SER A 486 15.13 53.78 8.71
C SER A 486 16.02 52.61 9.15
N VAL A 487 15.58 51.78 10.10
CA VAL A 487 16.31 50.61 10.60
C VAL A 487 15.55 49.33 10.30
N PHE A 488 16.28 48.32 9.81
CA PHE A 488 15.78 46.95 9.69
C PHE A 488 16.08 46.16 10.96
N THR A 489 15.03 45.63 11.59
CA THR A 489 15.12 44.77 12.77
C THR A 489 14.71 43.35 12.41
N ASP A 490 15.61 42.40 12.64
CA ASP A 490 15.34 40.97 12.53
C ASP A 490 14.65 40.46 13.80
N TYR A 491 13.39 40.05 13.68
CA TYR A 491 12.62 39.50 14.78
C TYR A 491 12.84 37.99 14.99
N GLY A 492 13.49 37.30 14.04
CA GLY A 492 13.93 35.92 14.21
C GLY A 492 14.90 35.75 15.38
N LYS A 493 15.69 36.79 15.69
CA LYS A 493 16.56 36.79 16.89
C LYS A 493 15.81 36.81 18.21
N LYS A 494 14.55 37.26 18.23
CA LYS A 494 13.75 37.37 19.45
C LYS A 494 13.00 36.07 19.79
N ASP A 495 12.51 35.36 18.77
CA ASP A 495 11.80 34.09 18.95
C ASP A 495 12.08 33.17 17.75
N LYS A 496 12.39 31.90 18.05
CA LYS A 496 12.73 30.89 17.03
C LYS A 496 11.62 30.70 16.00
N ARG A 497 10.34 30.89 16.38
CA ARG A 497 9.18 30.78 15.47
C ARG A 497 9.16 31.85 14.39
N PHE A 498 9.91 32.94 14.55
CA PHE A 498 10.08 33.99 13.55
C PHE A 498 11.32 33.81 12.67
N MET A 499 12.15 32.79 12.89
CA MET A 499 13.35 32.53 12.07
C MET A 499 13.04 31.81 10.76
N THR A 500 11.92 31.09 10.70
CA THR A 500 11.54 30.31 9.52
C THR A 500 10.99 31.20 8.42
N ARG A 501 11.04 30.73 7.17
CA ARG A 501 10.54 31.48 6.02
C ARG A 501 9.08 31.90 6.24
N VAL A 502 8.80 33.21 6.19
CA VAL A 502 7.46 33.78 6.32
C VAL A 502 6.93 34.09 4.92
N ASN A 503 5.94 33.31 4.48
CA ASN A 503 5.33 33.44 3.16
C ASN A 503 4.25 34.51 3.10
N LYS A 504 3.48 34.70 4.18
CA LYS A 504 2.39 35.69 4.24
C LYS A 504 2.31 36.38 5.59
N ILE A 505 1.92 37.65 5.58
CA ILE A 505 1.69 38.48 6.76
C ILE A 505 0.32 39.16 6.63
N LYS A 506 -0.52 38.98 7.65
CA LYS A 506 -1.83 39.65 7.72
C LYS A 506 -2.11 40.15 9.14
N ARG A 507 -2.96 41.16 9.25
CA ARG A 507 -3.42 41.69 10.53
C ARG A 507 -4.77 41.08 10.91
N PHE A 508 -4.85 40.48 12.10
CA PHE A 508 -6.09 39.99 12.69
C PHE A 508 -6.32 40.67 14.04
N ASN A 509 -7.15 41.72 14.08
CA ASN A 509 -7.33 42.55 15.28
C ASN A 509 -5.96 43.06 15.82
N ASP A 510 -5.60 42.66 17.05
CA ASP A 510 -4.32 42.97 17.71
C ASP A 510 -3.20 41.96 17.42
N PHE A 511 -3.49 40.95 16.60
CA PHE A 511 -2.56 39.89 16.23
C PHE A 511 -1.91 40.17 14.87
N LEU A 512 -0.61 39.93 14.81
CA LEU A 512 0.12 39.73 13.57
C LEU A 512 0.08 38.24 13.22
N CYS A 513 -0.61 37.90 12.13
CA CYS A 513 -0.73 36.55 11.60
C CYS A 513 0.38 36.29 10.58
N LEU A 514 1.15 35.23 10.79
CA LEU A 514 2.23 34.82 9.91
C LEU A 514 1.94 33.43 9.35
N GLY A 515 1.90 33.35 8.03
CA GLY A 515 1.90 32.08 7.31
C GLY A 515 3.34 31.69 7.04
N SER A 516 3.82 30.64 7.70
CA SER A 516 5.22 30.21 7.60
C SER A 516 5.40 28.97 6.70
N LYS A 517 6.65 28.71 6.30
CA LYS A 517 7.08 27.44 5.73
C LYS A 517 7.75 26.60 6.82
N GLY A 518 6.96 25.95 7.67
CA GLY A 518 7.45 24.99 8.68
C GLY A 518 6.82 25.12 10.06
N GLU A 519 6.43 26.33 10.47
CA GLU A 519 5.84 26.62 11.78
C GLU A 519 4.31 26.71 11.75
N GLY A 520 3.66 26.45 10.61
CA GLY A 520 2.23 26.64 10.46
C GLY A 520 1.81 28.10 10.56
N LEU A 521 0.68 28.34 11.23
CA LEU A 521 0.13 29.68 11.47
C LEU A 521 0.63 30.21 12.81
N VAL A 522 1.44 31.26 12.77
CA VAL A 522 1.94 31.93 13.98
C VAL A 522 1.12 33.21 14.21
N LEU A 523 0.61 33.39 15.43
CA LEU A 523 -0.27 34.48 15.84
C LEU A 523 0.41 35.25 16.97
N TRP A 524 0.93 36.43 16.68
CA TRP A 524 1.59 37.26 17.69
C TRP A 524 0.72 38.42 18.13
N ASN A 525 0.28 38.40 19.39
CA ASN A 525 -0.38 39.52 20.03
C ASN A 525 0.68 40.57 20.38
N ILE A 526 0.75 41.65 19.59
CA ILE A 526 1.78 42.69 19.75
C ILE A 526 1.62 43.42 21.10
N PRO A 527 0.42 43.89 21.52
CA PRO A 527 0.26 44.61 22.78
C PRO A 527 0.64 43.79 24.03
N LYS A 528 0.27 42.50 24.07
CA LYS A 528 0.54 41.60 25.20
C LYS A 528 1.87 40.87 25.09
N ASN A 529 2.58 41.02 23.97
CA ASN A 529 3.79 40.29 23.61
C ASN A 529 3.66 38.76 23.80
N LYS A 530 2.53 38.17 23.42
CA LYS A 530 2.27 36.71 23.50
C LYS A 530 2.15 36.10 22.11
N ILE A 531 2.79 34.96 21.90
CA ILE A 531 2.84 34.27 20.62
C ILE A 531 2.16 32.91 20.73
N TYR A 532 1.20 32.68 19.85
CA TYR A 532 0.45 31.44 19.71
C TYR A 532 0.78 30.80 18.36
N GLN A 533 0.55 29.50 18.26
CA GLN A 533 0.87 28.71 17.07
C GLN A 533 -0.21 27.68 16.83
N ILE A 534 -0.61 27.52 15.58
CA ILE A 534 -1.50 26.46 15.12
C ILE A 534 -0.75 25.69 14.04
N THR A 535 -0.57 24.40 14.25
CA THR A 535 0.18 23.48 13.38
C THR A 535 -0.71 22.33 12.91
N LYS A 536 -0.11 21.38 12.19
CA LYS A 536 -0.73 20.12 11.77
C LYS A 536 -1.24 19.29 12.95
N ASN A 537 -0.58 19.37 14.10
CA ASN A 537 -1.00 18.64 15.29
C ASN A 537 -2.33 19.17 15.85
N GLU A 538 -2.60 20.46 15.68
CA GLU A 538 -3.86 21.11 16.06
C GLU A 538 -4.95 20.97 14.99
N GLY A 539 -4.63 20.41 13.82
CA GLY A 539 -5.60 20.07 12.77
C GLY A 539 -5.37 20.72 11.40
N LEU A 540 -4.32 21.53 11.21
CA LEU A 540 -3.99 22.02 9.86
C LEU A 540 -3.62 20.86 8.93
N THR A 541 -3.86 21.02 7.63
CA THR A 541 -3.43 20.04 6.62
C THR A 541 -1.91 19.97 6.49
N SER A 542 -1.20 21.10 6.61
CA SER A 542 0.27 21.21 6.59
C SER A 542 0.77 22.44 7.35
N ASN A 543 2.02 22.38 7.82
CA ASN A 543 2.73 23.50 8.42
C ASN A 543 3.35 24.47 7.39
N SER A 544 3.23 24.17 6.09
CA SER A 544 3.65 25.05 4.99
C SER A 544 2.46 25.85 4.48
N ILE A 545 2.29 27.06 5.00
CA ILE A 545 1.22 27.99 4.59
C ILE A 545 1.71 28.82 3.41
N THR A 546 0.97 28.76 2.30
CA THR A 546 1.29 29.43 1.04
C THR A 546 0.55 30.75 0.88
N CYS A 547 -0.71 30.79 1.32
CA CYS A 547 -1.57 31.98 1.25
C CYS A 547 -2.46 32.12 2.51
N LEU A 548 -2.81 33.36 2.86
CA LEU A 548 -3.64 33.71 4.02
C LEU A 548 -4.66 34.80 3.66
N LEU A 549 -5.90 34.63 4.10
CA LEU A 549 -6.95 35.64 4.05
C LEU A 549 -7.71 35.67 5.37
N ILE A 550 -8.06 36.87 5.79
CA ILE A 550 -8.80 37.12 7.02
C ILE A 550 -10.18 37.64 6.66
N GLU A 551 -11.21 37.03 7.24
CA GLU A 551 -12.61 37.43 7.08
C GLU A 551 -13.31 37.39 8.45
N GLY A 552 -13.52 38.55 9.06
CA GLY A 552 -14.14 38.64 10.38
C GLY A 552 -13.35 37.85 11.42
N SER A 553 -13.96 36.81 12.00
CA SER A 553 -13.33 35.88 12.95
C SER A 553 -12.71 34.63 12.30
N ASN A 554 -12.72 34.53 10.97
CA ASN A 554 -12.19 33.38 10.23
C ASN A 554 -10.83 33.72 9.61
N ILE A 555 -9.90 32.77 9.70
CA ILE A 555 -8.65 32.77 8.96
C ILE A 555 -8.70 31.62 7.95
N TRP A 556 -8.62 31.97 6.67
CA TRP A 556 -8.46 31.01 5.58
C TRP A 556 -6.98 30.86 5.27
N ALA A 557 -6.47 29.63 5.38
CA ALA A 557 -5.07 29.30 5.15
C ALA A 557 -4.92 28.23 4.07
N GLY A 558 -4.39 28.62 2.92
CA GLY A 558 -3.98 27.69 1.88
C GLY A 558 -2.62 27.09 2.22
N THR A 559 -2.44 25.82 1.87
CA THR A 559 -1.21 25.06 2.10
C THR A 559 -0.84 24.24 0.88
N GLU A 560 0.28 23.54 0.97
CA GLU A 560 0.69 22.54 -0.03
C GLU A 560 -0.19 21.27 -0.03
N THR A 561 -1.07 21.10 0.96
CA THR A 561 -1.88 19.88 1.16
C THR A 561 -3.38 20.13 1.35
N GLY A 562 -3.85 21.34 1.06
CA GLY A 562 -5.26 21.71 1.07
C GLY A 562 -5.51 23.10 1.63
N LEU A 563 -6.79 23.45 1.74
CA LEU A 563 -7.28 24.69 2.33
C LEU A 563 -7.79 24.43 3.75
N ASN A 564 -7.54 25.37 4.66
CA ASN A 564 -7.98 25.32 6.04
C ASN A 564 -8.83 26.57 6.35
N LYS A 565 -10.01 26.39 6.93
CA LYS A 565 -10.83 27.45 7.53
C LYS A 565 -10.71 27.35 9.04
N ILE A 566 -10.11 28.35 9.65
CA ILE A 566 -9.87 28.43 11.08
C ILE A 566 -10.85 29.47 11.63
N SER A 567 -11.91 29.01 12.29
CA SER A 567 -12.89 29.89 12.93
C SER A 567 -12.47 30.14 14.37
N ILE A 568 -12.14 31.39 14.69
CA ILE A 568 -11.55 31.77 15.96
C ILE A 568 -12.64 32.32 16.89
N GLN A 569 -12.82 31.71 18.06
CA GLN A 569 -13.58 32.31 19.16
C GLN A 569 -12.66 33.02 20.16
N SER A 570 -11.54 32.41 20.52
CA SER A 570 -10.52 33.00 21.39
C SER A 570 -9.18 32.28 21.22
N ILE A 571 -8.19 32.99 20.66
CA ILE A 571 -6.81 32.45 20.52
C ILE A 571 -6.19 32.20 21.91
N GLU A 572 -6.38 33.13 22.84
CA GLU A 572 -5.72 33.08 24.15
C GLU A 572 -6.19 31.90 25.01
N ASN A 573 -7.42 31.44 24.79
CA ASN A 573 -8.01 30.29 25.48
C ASN A 573 -7.99 29.01 24.65
N ASN A 574 -7.25 28.96 23.52
CA ASN A 574 -7.25 27.86 22.57
C ASN A 574 -8.66 27.42 22.11
N LYS A 575 -9.58 28.38 21.95
CA LYS A 575 -10.94 28.15 21.44
C LYS A 575 -11.01 28.55 19.97
N TYR A 576 -10.82 27.57 19.10
CA TYR A 576 -10.99 27.69 17.65
C TYR A 576 -11.42 26.35 17.07
N THR A 577 -11.99 26.37 15.86
CA THR A 577 -12.31 25.16 15.09
C THR A 577 -11.64 25.23 13.74
N ILE A 578 -11.00 24.14 13.31
CA ILE A 578 -10.35 24.03 12.00
C ILE A 578 -11.17 23.10 11.12
N ARG A 579 -11.51 23.58 9.92
CA ARG A 579 -12.14 22.79 8.88
C ARG A 579 -11.24 22.70 7.67
N ASN A 580 -11.04 21.49 7.16
CA ASN A 580 -10.11 21.22 6.07
C ASN A 580 -10.88 20.93 4.78
N TYR A 581 -10.34 21.42 3.67
CA TYR A 581 -10.84 21.15 2.33
C TYR A 581 -9.67 20.65 1.47
N THR A 582 -9.88 19.52 0.83
CA THR A 582 -8.85 18.78 0.08
C THR A 582 -9.48 18.20 -1.18
N THR A 583 -8.70 17.44 -1.95
CA THR A 583 -9.22 16.65 -3.08
C THR A 583 -10.33 15.67 -2.66
N TYR A 584 -10.34 15.22 -1.40
CA TYR A 584 -11.43 14.38 -0.85
C TYR A 584 -12.78 15.13 -0.77
N HIS A 585 -12.73 16.46 -0.71
CA HIS A 585 -13.90 17.33 -0.69
C HIS A 585 -14.24 17.87 -2.08
N GLY A 586 -13.55 17.43 -3.14
CA GLY A 586 -13.80 17.86 -4.53
C GLY A 586 -12.86 18.94 -5.06
N LEU A 587 -11.83 19.37 -4.31
CA LEU A 587 -10.81 20.26 -4.87
C LEU A 587 -10.04 19.55 -6.01
N ILE A 588 -9.70 20.28 -7.08
CA ILE A 588 -8.90 19.71 -8.18
C ILE A 588 -7.44 19.43 -7.78
N SER A 589 -6.91 20.20 -6.82
CA SER A 589 -5.55 20.04 -6.31
C SER A 589 -5.47 20.49 -4.87
N ASN A 590 -4.60 19.82 -4.11
CA ASN A 590 -4.31 20.17 -2.73
C ASN A 590 -3.30 21.33 -2.61
N ASN A 591 -2.55 21.64 -3.67
CA ASN A 591 -1.62 22.77 -3.64
C ASN A 591 -2.37 24.07 -3.90
N ILE A 592 -2.63 24.82 -2.83
CA ILE A 592 -3.27 26.14 -2.91
C ILE A 592 -2.18 27.19 -3.02
N ASN A 593 -2.13 27.94 -4.13
CA ASN A 593 -1.13 28.97 -4.37
C ASN A 593 -1.60 30.34 -3.86
N ASP A 594 -2.86 30.66 -4.08
CA ASP A 594 -3.48 31.91 -3.65
C ASP A 594 -4.99 31.74 -3.47
N LEU A 595 -5.63 32.66 -2.76
CA LEU A 595 -7.06 32.59 -2.50
C LEU A 595 -7.70 33.99 -2.43
N LEU A 596 -8.92 34.09 -2.94
CA LEU A 596 -9.68 35.34 -3.05
C LEU A 596 -11.13 35.08 -2.65
N ILE A 597 -11.67 35.91 -1.75
CA ILE A 597 -13.11 35.92 -1.47
C ILE A 597 -13.74 37.09 -2.22
N LYS A 598 -14.81 36.80 -2.98
CA LYS A 598 -15.62 37.79 -3.67
C LYS A 598 -17.10 37.42 -3.55
N ASP A 599 -17.90 38.35 -3.06
CA ASP A 599 -19.32 38.14 -2.73
C ASP A 599 -19.55 36.93 -1.80
N SER A 600 -20.26 35.89 -2.27
CA SER A 600 -20.52 34.63 -1.56
C SER A 600 -19.43 33.56 -1.82
N LEU A 601 -18.62 33.74 -2.86
CA LEU A 601 -17.70 32.72 -3.37
C LEU A 601 -16.29 32.88 -2.82
N ILE A 602 -15.62 31.76 -2.61
CA ILE A 602 -14.18 31.68 -2.45
C ILE A 602 -13.58 31.07 -3.72
N TYR A 603 -12.53 31.70 -4.23
CA TYR A 603 -11.74 31.26 -5.37
C TYR A 603 -10.36 30.81 -4.89
N LEU A 604 -9.88 29.71 -5.44
CA LEU A 604 -8.60 29.09 -5.11
C LEU A 604 -7.76 28.93 -6.37
N ALA A 605 -6.60 29.58 -6.38
CA ALA A 605 -5.57 29.31 -7.36
C ALA A 605 -4.87 28.01 -6.98
N THR A 606 -4.85 27.04 -7.87
CA THR A 606 -4.19 25.76 -7.64
C THR A 606 -3.17 25.44 -8.73
N ASN A 607 -2.42 24.36 -8.54
CA ASN A 607 -1.49 23.89 -9.57
C ASN A 607 -2.16 23.23 -10.78
N ASN A 608 -3.46 22.91 -10.70
CA ASN A 608 -4.18 22.13 -11.72
C ASN A 608 -5.45 22.85 -12.21
N GLY A 609 -5.58 24.15 -11.94
CA GLY A 609 -6.71 24.97 -12.35
C GLY A 609 -7.24 25.87 -11.23
N LEU A 610 -8.37 26.50 -11.50
CA LEU A 610 -9.12 27.34 -10.57
C LEU A 610 -10.24 26.51 -9.94
N ALA A 611 -10.32 26.50 -8.61
CA ALA A 611 -11.48 25.97 -7.90
C ALA A 611 -12.29 27.12 -7.27
N SER A 612 -13.61 27.01 -7.28
CA SER A 612 -14.50 27.99 -6.64
C SER A 612 -15.73 27.33 -6.01
N PHE A 613 -16.16 27.84 -4.86
CA PHE A 613 -17.38 27.35 -4.20
C PHE A 613 -17.98 28.41 -3.28
N ASN A 614 -19.25 28.24 -2.93
CA ASN A 614 -19.91 29.10 -1.96
C ASN A 614 -19.45 28.75 -0.55
N ARG A 615 -18.85 29.72 0.14
CA ARG A 615 -18.21 29.51 1.44
C ARG A 615 -19.19 29.19 2.59
N PHE A 616 -20.48 29.36 2.37
CA PHE A 616 -21.55 29.05 3.32
C PHE A 616 -22.23 27.71 3.05
N GLU A 617 -22.05 27.12 1.88
CA GLU A 617 -22.85 25.98 1.43
C GLU A 617 -22.13 24.64 1.53
N LEU A 618 -20.79 24.60 1.50
CA LEU A 618 -20.09 23.31 1.58
C LEU A 618 -20.39 22.62 2.92
N LYS A 619 -21.14 21.52 2.91
CA LYS A 619 -21.54 20.79 4.13
C LYS A 619 -20.50 19.77 4.57
N LEU A 620 -20.46 19.48 5.87
CA LEU A 620 -19.67 18.37 6.42
C LEU A 620 -20.34 17.05 6.07
N ASN A 621 -19.54 16.04 5.76
CA ASN A 621 -20.01 14.68 5.67
C ASN A 621 -20.32 14.15 7.08
N THR A 622 -21.62 14.08 7.36
CA THR A 622 -22.16 13.55 8.61
C THR A 622 -22.45 12.06 8.55
N CYS A 623 -22.16 11.40 7.42
CA CYS A 623 -22.34 9.97 7.26
C CYS A 623 -21.09 9.23 7.79
N PRO A 624 -21.22 8.46 8.89
CA PRO A 624 -20.11 7.65 9.38
C PRO A 624 -19.86 6.47 8.43
N PRO A 625 -18.60 6.12 8.13
CA PRO A 625 -18.30 5.10 7.14
C PRO A 625 -18.60 3.72 7.73
N PRO A 626 -19.30 2.82 7.01
CA PRO A 626 -19.47 1.45 7.47
C PRO A 626 -18.13 0.69 7.37
N VAL A 627 -17.94 -0.27 8.26
CA VAL A 627 -16.72 -1.10 8.33
C VAL A 627 -17.13 -2.56 8.41
N TYR A 628 -16.43 -3.42 7.67
CA TYR A 628 -16.72 -4.84 7.55
C TYR A 628 -15.45 -5.65 7.72
N ILE A 629 -15.54 -6.78 8.42
CA ILE A 629 -14.45 -7.77 8.45
C ILE A 629 -14.67 -8.69 7.25
N THR A 630 -13.70 -8.71 6.33
CA THR A 630 -13.79 -9.40 5.05
C THR A 630 -13.08 -10.75 5.06
N GLY A 631 -12.19 -10.97 6.03
CA GLY A 631 -11.50 -12.25 6.17
C GLY A 631 -10.92 -12.47 7.57
N PHE A 632 -10.86 -13.74 7.95
CA PHE A 632 -10.19 -14.21 9.15
C PHE A 632 -9.40 -15.47 8.78
N SER A 633 -8.14 -15.55 9.18
CA SER A 633 -7.29 -16.72 8.95
C SER A 633 -6.43 -17.01 10.16
N ALA A 634 -6.25 -18.30 10.45
CA ALA A 634 -5.32 -18.79 11.46
C ALA A 634 -4.25 -19.66 10.77
N ASN A 635 -2.97 -19.38 11.00
CA ASN A 635 -1.83 -20.03 10.35
C ASN A 635 -1.98 -20.11 8.82
N GLU A 636 -2.29 -18.96 8.18
CA GLU A 636 -2.53 -18.83 6.73
C GLU A 636 -3.79 -19.54 6.19
N LYS A 637 -4.48 -20.34 7.00
CA LYS A 637 -5.72 -21.01 6.59
C LYS A 637 -6.94 -20.13 6.84
N LYS A 638 -7.70 -19.82 5.79
CA LYS A 638 -8.95 -19.05 5.87
C LYS A 638 -10.00 -19.81 6.69
N ILE A 639 -10.67 -19.10 7.60
CA ILE A 639 -11.75 -19.62 8.44
C ILE A 639 -13.02 -18.83 8.13
N ASN A 640 -14.13 -19.54 7.97
CA ASN A 640 -15.42 -18.92 7.72
C ASN A 640 -15.99 -18.31 8.99
N PHE A 641 -16.65 -17.16 8.87
CA PHE A 641 -17.31 -16.51 9.99
C PHE A 641 -18.44 -17.39 10.53
N SER A 642 -18.32 -17.77 11.79
CA SER A 642 -19.37 -18.40 12.59
C SER A 642 -19.47 -17.67 13.92
N GLU A 643 -20.59 -17.80 14.63
CA GLU A 643 -20.80 -17.08 15.90
C GLU A 643 -19.75 -17.43 16.96
N ASN A 644 -19.14 -18.61 16.90
CA ASN A 644 -18.07 -19.06 17.79
C ASN A 644 -16.92 -19.69 17.00
N ILE A 645 -15.87 -18.90 16.72
CA ILE A 645 -14.63 -19.42 16.12
C ILE A 645 -13.77 -20.03 17.23
N GLU A 646 -13.64 -21.35 17.26
CA GLU A 646 -12.74 -22.08 18.16
C GLU A 646 -11.49 -22.54 17.40
N LEU A 647 -10.34 -22.19 17.94
CA LEU A 647 -9.01 -22.46 17.38
C LEU A 647 -8.25 -23.38 18.31
N LYS A 648 -7.48 -24.30 17.72
CA LYS A 648 -6.54 -25.13 18.48
C LYS A 648 -5.38 -24.27 19.00
N TYR A 649 -4.67 -24.77 20.01
CA TYR A 649 -3.56 -24.04 20.65
C TYR A 649 -2.44 -23.65 19.66
N ASP A 650 -2.23 -24.46 18.61
CA ASP A 650 -1.22 -24.26 17.58
C ASP A 650 -1.67 -23.27 16.49
N GLN A 651 -2.96 -22.90 16.47
CA GLN A 651 -3.56 -21.95 15.52
C GLN A 651 -3.57 -20.53 16.09
N ASN A 652 -2.40 -20.03 16.51
CA ASN A 652 -2.23 -18.78 17.23
C ASN A 652 -1.67 -17.62 16.39
N PHE A 653 -1.31 -17.87 15.12
CA PHE A 653 -1.00 -16.81 14.14
C PHE A 653 -2.28 -16.32 13.49
N ILE A 654 -2.79 -15.15 13.91
CA ILE A 654 -4.09 -14.63 13.45
C ILE A 654 -3.91 -13.45 12.50
N VAL A 655 -4.57 -13.52 11.33
CA VAL A 655 -4.67 -12.38 10.40
C VAL A 655 -6.15 -12.05 10.21
N ILE A 656 -6.49 -10.78 10.45
CA ILE A 656 -7.85 -10.25 10.32
C ILE A 656 -7.82 -9.21 9.20
N ARG A 657 -8.64 -9.42 8.18
CA ARG A 657 -8.82 -8.51 7.04
C ARG A 657 -10.15 -7.79 7.16
N PHE A 658 -10.15 -6.52 6.81
CA PHE A 658 -11.30 -5.64 6.96
C PHE A 658 -11.28 -4.51 5.95
N VAL A 659 -12.45 -3.91 5.72
CA VAL A 659 -12.59 -2.76 4.81
C VAL A 659 -13.57 -1.76 5.40
N GLY A 660 -13.20 -0.48 5.39
CA GLY A 660 -14.11 0.64 5.59
C GLY A 660 -14.55 1.15 4.23
N LEU A 661 -15.85 1.42 4.04
CA LEU A 661 -16.33 2.01 2.80
C LEU A 661 -16.34 3.54 2.94
N ASN A 662 -15.36 4.18 2.31
CA ASN A 662 -15.32 5.62 2.11
C ASN A 662 -14.70 5.94 0.75
N TYR A 663 -15.52 6.45 -0.16
CA TYR A 663 -15.14 6.67 -1.56
C TYR A 663 -14.45 8.02 -1.76
N LYS A 664 -14.79 9.01 -0.94
CA LYS A 664 -14.12 10.32 -0.91
C LYS A 664 -12.64 10.19 -0.58
N LYS A 665 -12.29 9.28 0.32
CA LYS A 665 -10.93 8.96 0.78
C LYS A 665 -10.47 7.56 0.36
N ALA A 666 -10.97 7.09 -0.79
CA ALA A 666 -10.66 5.78 -1.36
C ALA A 666 -9.15 5.48 -1.31
N GLY A 667 -8.79 4.32 -0.74
CA GLY A 667 -7.41 3.87 -0.59
C GLY A 667 -6.61 4.44 0.60
N ASN A 668 -7.16 5.40 1.36
CA ASN A 668 -6.42 6.07 2.45
C ASN A 668 -7.28 6.32 3.70
N ILE A 669 -8.05 5.32 4.11
CA ILE A 669 -8.91 5.40 5.30
C ILE A 669 -8.05 5.14 6.55
N LYS A 670 -8.33 5.89 7.61
CA LYS A 670 -7.71 5.65 8.92
C LYS A 670 -8.63 4.74 9.73
N TYR A 671 -8.06 3.68 10.27
CA TYR A 671 -8.75 2.72 11.13
C TYR A 671 -8.24 2.85 12.56
N ARG A 672 -9.12 2.53 13.51
CA ARG A 672 -8.74 2.24 14.89
C ARG A 672 -9.23 0.85 15.26
N TYR A 673 -8.39 0.08 15.93
CA TYR A 673 -8.72 -1.27 16.36
C TYR A 673 -8.20 -1.56 17.76
N LYS A 674 -8.81 -2.53 18.43
CA LYS A 674 -8.35 -3.08 19.71
C LYS A 674 -8.73 -4.55 19.81
N ILE A 675 -8.06 -5.29 20.69
CA ILE A 675 -8.37 -6.70 20.94
C ILE A 675 -8.54 -6.93 22.44
N ASP A 676 -9.81 -6.96 22.87
CA ASP A 676 -10.15 -7.27 24.25
C ASP A 676 -9.70 -8.72 24.54
N GLY A 677 -8.98 -8.92 25.63
CA GLY A 677 -8.28 -10.17 25.95
C GLY A 677 -6.74 -10.10 25.81
N LEU A 678 -6.20 -9.07 25.14
CA LEU A 678 -4.76 -8.75 25.12
C LEU A 678 -4.47 -7.33 25.60
N ASN A 679 -5.13 -6.33 25.01
CA ASN A 679 -4.98 -4.92 25.36
C ASN A 679 -6.28 -4.12 25.14
N GLU A 680 -6.56 -3.17 26.03
CA GLU A 680 -7.80 -2.36 25.95
C GLU A 680 -7.61 -1.01 25.22
N THR A 681 -6.40 -0.68 24.81
CA THR A 681 -6.06 0.58 24.14
C THR A 681 -6.31 0.53 22.63
N TRP A 682 -6.90 1.59 22.08
CA TRP A 682 -7.04 1.74 20.64
C TRP A 682 -5.69 1.93 19.95
N LEU A 683 -5.41 1.07 18.98
CA LEU A 683 -4.30 1.18 18.03
C LEU A 683 -4.84 1.75 16.71
N TYR A 684 -3.96 2.34 15.90
CA TYR A 684 -4.33 2.98 14.63
C TYR A 684 -3.56 2.35 13.47
N THR A 685 -4.23 2.19 12.33
CA THR A 685 -3.61 1.70 11.10
C THR A 685 -4.29 2.30 9.87
N ASN A 686 -3.59 2.34 8.75
CA ASN A 686 -4.18 2.65 7.44
C ASN A 686 -4.30 1.40 6.55
N ASN A 687 -3.79 0.25 7.03
CA ASN A 687 -3.87 -1.02 6.30
C ASN A 687 -5.25 -1.65 6.47
N THR A 688 -5.69 -2.43 5.48
CA THR A 688 -6.95 -3.21 5.48
C THR A 688 -6.79 -4.58 6.16
N TYR A 689 -5.72 -4.76 6.94
CA TYR A 689 -5.49 -5.97 7.72
C TYR A 689 -4.65 -5.67 8.96
N VAL A 690 -4.79 -6.53 9.97
CA VAL A 690 -3.93 -6.59 11.15
C VAL A 690 -3.52 -8.04 11.36
N GLN A 691 -2.27 -8.24 11.79
CA GLN A 691 -1.70 -9.55 12.08
C GLN A 691 -1.24 -9.61 13.53
N TYR A 692 -1.51 -10.75 14.17
CA TYR A 692 -1.05 -11.10 15.50
C TYR A 692 -0.16 -12.33 15.36
N PRO A 693 1.19 -12.14 15.37
CA PRO A 693 2.16 -13.22 15.23
C PRO A 693 1.96 -14.39 16.21
N PHE A 694 1.52 -14.05 17.42
CA PHE A 694 1.28 -14.99 18.51
C PHE A 694 0.19 -14.45 19.42
N LEU A 695 -0.81 -15.29 19.72
CA LEU A 695 -1.81 -15.04 20.76
C LEU A 695 -1.83 -16.22 21.76
N PRO A 696 -1.74 -15.96 23.08
CA PRO A 696 -1.91 -16.99 24.10
C PRO A 696 -3.27 -17.70 24.03
N ASP A 697 -3.41 -18.83 24.72
CA ASP A 697 -4.72 -19.45 24.94
C ASP A 697 -5.66 -18.49 25.71
N GLY A 698 -6.91 -18.37 25.26
CA GLY A 698 -7.84 -17.38 25.80
C GLY A 698 -8.99 -17.02 24.87
N LYS A 699 -9.89 -16.17 25.37
CA LYS A 699 -11.01 -15.60 24.60
C LYS A 699 -10.65 -14.20 24.15
N TYR A 700 -10.81 -13.93 22.86
CA TYR A 700 -10.48 -12.66 22.27
C TYR A 700 -11.69 -12.04 21.56
N ARG A 701 -11.78 -10.73 21.62
CA ARG A 701 -12.75 -9.94 20.88
C ARG A 701 -12.03 -8.79 20.16
N PHE A 702 -11.91 -8.92 18.85
CA PHE A 702 -11.35 -7.87 18.00
C PHE A 702 -12.45 -6.88 17.62
N VAL A 703 -12.18 -5.60 17.83
CA VAL A 703 -13.10 -4.49 17.51
C VAL A 703 -12.39 -3.51 16.60
N ILE A 704 -13.05 -3.09 15.52
CA ILE A 704 -12.49 -2.13 14.56
C ILE A 704 -13.51 -1.09 14.10
N GLU A 705 -13.02 0.12 13.87
CA GLU A 705 -13.76 1.26 13.33
C GLU A 705 -12.96 2.00 12.25
N ALA A 706 -13.67 2.60 11.30
CA ALA A 706 -13.10 3.41 10.23
C ALA A 706 -13.43 4.89 10.44
N GLN A 707 -12.57 5.79 9.95
CA GLN A 707 -12.75 7.24 10.03
C GLN A 707 -12.96 7.85 8.64
N ASN A 708 -13.98 8.70 8.47
CA ASN A 708 -14.21 9.42 7.22
C ASN A 708 -13.22 10.60 7.04
N GLU A 709 -13.37 11.34 5.94
CA GLU A 709 -12.56 12.50 5.58
C GLU A 709 -12.69 13.69 6.55
N ASP A 710 -13.84 13.82 7.22
CA ASP A 710 -14.15 14.86 8.20
C ASP A 710 -13.84 14.43 9.66
N GLY A 711 -13.27 13.24 9.85
CA GLY A 711 -12.81 12.77 11.16
C GLY A 711 -13.86 12.00 11.98
N LEU A 712 -15.04 11.73 11.43
CA LEU A 712 -16.10 10.96 12.08
C LEU A 712 -15.81 9.45 12.00
N TRP A 713 -15.90 8.77 13.14
CA TRP A 713 -15.73 7.32 13.24
C TRP A 713 -17.03 6.56 12.92
N SER A 714 -16.90 5.31 12.46
CA SER A 714 -18.02 4.39 12.25
C SER A 714 -18.98 4.36 13.44
N SER A 715 -20.29 4.47 13.19
CA SER A 715 -21.31 4.41 14.25
C SER A 715 -21.51 3.01 14.83
N LYS A 716 -21.21 1.98 14.04
CA LYS A 716 -21.19 0.58 14.45
C LYS A 716 -19.80 0.00 14.18
N SER A 717 -19.13 -0.46 15.23
CA SER A 717 -17.85 -1.16 15.12
C SER A 717 -18.04 -2.54 14.51
N ALA A 718 -17.10 -3.00 13.68
CA ALA A 718 -17.09 -4.39 13.25
C ALA A 718 -16.35 -5.25 14.28
N ILE A 719 -16.92 -6.40 14.60
CA ILE A 719 -16.47 -7.24 15.71
C ILE A 719 -16.33 -8.68 15.23
N VAL A 720 -15.23 -9.33 15.61
CA VAL A 720 -15.07 -10.78 15.52
C VAL A 720 -14.60 -11.33 16.86
N SER A 721 -15.26 -12.38 17.34
CA SER A 721 -14.92 -13.06 18.59
C SER A 721 -14.39 -14.46 18.27
N PHE A 722 -13.30 -14.85 18.92
CA PHE A 722 -12.68 -16.16 18.73
C PHE A 722 -12.00 -16.64 20.02
N THR A 723 -11.85 -17.94 20.17
CA THR A 723 -11.22 -18.57 21.35
C THR A 723 -10.07 -19.46 20.90
N ILE A 724 -8.89 -19.29 21.50
CA ILE A 724 -7.75 -20.21 21.34
C ILE A 724 -7.77 -21.17 22.53
N LEU A 725 -7.95 -22.45 22.25
CA LEU A 725 -8.02 -23.49 23.27
C LEU A 725 -6.66 -23.71 23.95
N PRO A 726 -6.63 -24.04 25.26
CA PRO A 726 -5.39 -24.34 25.95
C PRO A 726 -4.74 -25.61 25.37
N PRO A 727 -3.40 -25.70 25.37
CA PRO A 727 -2.70 -26.91 24.97
C PRO A 727 -3.04 -28.08 25.91
N PHE A 728 -2.92 -29.32 25.42
CA PHE A 728 -3.36 -30.51 26.16
C PHE A 728 -2.67 -30.64 27.53
N TRP A 729 -1.43 -30.18 27.69
CA TRP A 729 -0.70 -30.23 28.96
C TRP A 729 -1.19 -29.24 30.03
N LYS A 730 -2.01 -28.24 29.65
CA LYS A 730 -2.70 -27.35 30.61
C LYS A 730 -4.09 -27.88 31.01
N THR A 731 -4.51 -29.04 30.51
CA THR A 731 -5.84 -29.60 30.82
C THR A 731 -5.85 -30.45 32.10
N ALA A 732 -6.97 -30.46 32.82
CA ALA A 732 -7.11 -31.17 34.10
C ALA A 732 -6.83 -32.69 34.00
N TRP A 733 -7.23 -33.34 32.91
CA TRP A 733 -7.01 -34.78 32.73
C TRP A 733 -5.52 -35.10 32.54
N PHE A 734 -4.72 -34.21 31.94
CA PHE A 734 -3.29 -34.40 31.81
C PHE A 734 -2.60 -34.36 33.17
N PHE A 735 -3.01 -33.43 34.05
CA PHE A 735 -2.53 -33.43 35.44
C PHE A 735 -2.92 -34.72 36.18
N ILE A 736 -4.14 -35.23 35.98
CA ILE A 736 -4.56 -36.53 36.53
C ILE A 736 -3.67 -37.67 35.99
N LEU A 737 -3.36 -37.67 34.69
CA LEU A 737 -2.48 -38.66 34.07
C LEU A 737 -1.05 -38.59 34.63
N CYS A 738 -0.51 -37.40 34.82
CA CYS A 738 0.80 -37.20 35.47
C CYS A 738 0.80 -37.71 36.91
N ILE A 739 -0.27 -37.47 37.69
CA ILE A 739 -0.42 -38.01 39.04
C ILE A 739 -0.46 -39.54 39.00
N LEU A 740 -1.24 -40.14 38.09
CA LEU A 740 -1.31 -41.59 37.91
C LEU A 740 0.03 -42.19 37.47
N LEU A 741 0.78 -41.50 36.60
CA LEU A 741 2.12 -41.92 36.17
C LEU A 741 3.12 -41.88 37.34
N ILE A 742 3.06 -40.84 38.18
CA ILE A 742 3.88 -40.74 39.39
C ILE A 742 3.54 -41.88 40.36
N LEU A 743 2.25 -42.15 40.60
CA LEU A 743 1.80 -43.27 41.44
C LEU A 743 2.26 -44.62 40.87
N LEU A 744 2.20 -44.81 39.55
CA LEU A 744 2.70 -46.00 38.86
C LEU A 744 4.22 -46.14 39.01
N LEU A 745 4.98 -45.05 38.86
CA LEU A 745 6.44 -45.04 39.03
C LEU A 745 6.83 -45.36 40.48
N ILE A 746 6.11 -44.82 41.47
CA ILE A 746 6.27 -45.15 42.89
C ILE A 746 5.97 -46.64 43.10
N PHE A 747 4.87 -47.15 42.55
CA PHE A 747 4.51 -48.58 42.63
C PHE A 747 5.57 -49.48 42.00
N LEU A 748 6.03 -49.15 40.78
CA LEU A 748 7.10 -49.87 40.07
C LEU A 748 8.42 -49.82 40.85
N TYR A 749 8.75 -48.68 41.46
CA TYR A 749 9.91 -48.52 42.33
C TYR A 749 9.80 -49.44 43.56
N ILE A 750 8.65 -49.47 44.24
CA ILE A 750 8.40 -50.36 45.39
C ILE A 750 8.56 -51.82 44.96
N LYS A 751 7.92 -52.23 43.86
CA LYS A 751 8.01 -53.61 43.35
C LYS A 751 9.43 -53.98 42.92
N ARG A 752 10.18 -53.03 42.35
CA ARG A 752 11.59 -53.21 41.97
C ARG A 752 12.48 -53.32 43.20
N ARG A 753 12.23 -52.55 44.26
CA ARG A 753 12.90 -52.62 45.56
C ARG A 753 12.65 -53.97 46.25
N GLU A 754 11.41 -54.45 46.24
CA GLU A 754 11.03 -55.75 46.78
C GLU A 754 11.76 -56.90 46.05
N LYS A 755 11.77 -56.89 44.72
CA LYS A 755 12.56 -57.85 43.92
C LYS A 755 14.07 -57.76 44.21
N ARG A 756 14.60 -56.56 44.48
CA ARG A 756 16.02 -56.35 44.82
C ARG A 756 16.34 -56.96 46.19
N LEU A 757 15.49 -56.78 47.19
CA LEU A 757 15.61 -57.38 48.52
C LEU A 757 15.59 -58.92 48.47
N VAL A 758 14.70 -59.50 47.67
CA VAL A 758 14.64 -60.96 47.47
C VAL A 758 15.89 -61.48 46.75
N LYS A 759 16.42 -60.72 45.78
CA LYS A 759 17.70 -61.05 45.12
C LYS A 759 18.88 -60.97 46.07
N GLU A 760 18.96 -59.96 46.95
CA GLU A 760 20.02 -59.83 47.95
C GLU A 760 19.99 -60.97 48.97
N LYS A 761 18.79 -61.41 49.39
CA LYS A 761 18.63 -62.59 50.25
C LYS A 761 19.16 -63.87 49.58
N LYS A 762 18.81 -64.10 48.31
CA LYS A 762 19.33 -65.24 47.53
C LYS A 762 20.84 -65.17 47.28
N ILE A 763 21.38 -63.97 47.01
CA ILE A 763 22.82 -63.74 46.82
C ILE A 763 23.60 -63.98 48.13
N LEU A 764 22.99 -63.75 49.30
CA LEU A 764 23.60 -64.05 50.60
C LEU A 764 23.68 -65.56 50.86
N GLU A 765 22.64 -66.31 50.49
CA GLU A 765 22.61 -67.79 50.56
C GLU A 765 23.60 -68.42 49.55
N GLN A 766 23.75 -67.82 48.36
CA GLN A 766 24.73 -68.22 47.34
C GLN A 766 26.19 -67.91 47.75
N LYS A 767 26.46 -66.80 48.43
CA LYS A 767 27.81 -66.45 48.91
C LYS A 767 28.36 -67.38 49.99
N VAL A 768 27.51 -68.08 50.73
CA VAL A 768 27.92 -69.11 51.71
C VAL A 768 28.28 -70.42 50.99
N THR A 769 27.69 -70.70 49.83
CA THR A 769 27.91 -71.93 49.05
C THR A 769 29.02 -71.79 48.01
N GLU A 770 29.16 -70.63 47.36
CA GLU A 770 30.19 -70.32 46.35
C GLU A 770 31.62 -70.32 46.93
N ARG A 771 31.80 -69.97 48.22
CA ARG A 771 33.11 -70.00 48.89
C ARG A 771 33.68 -71.41 49.16
N THR A 772 32.92 -72.47 48.84
CA THR A 772 33.34 -73.87 49.07
C THR A 772 33.68 -74.62 47.79
N THR A 773 33.35 -74.09 46.60
CA THR A 773 33.49 -74.81 45.31
C THR A 773 34.32 -74.10 44.25
N GLU A 774 34.84 -72.91 44.52
CA GLU A 774 35.57 -72.07 43.55
C GLU A 774 37.08 -72.37 43.45
N ILE A 775 37.65 -73.22 44.32
CA ILE A 775 39.09 -73.55 44.32
C ILE A 775 39.51 -74.53 43.21
N ILE A 776 38.59 -75.22 42.52
CA ILE A 776 38.98 -76.41 41.71
C ILE A 776 38.98 -76.22 40.18
N LYS A 777 38.30 -75.25 39.56
CA LYS A 777 38.08 -75.33 38.08
C LYS A 777 38.17 -74.01 37.30
N GLN A 778 39.23 -73.24 37.53
CA GLN A 778 39.72 -72.23 36.58
C GLN A 778 40.97 -72.73 35.82
N LYS A 779 40.78 -73.67 34.89
CA LYS A 779 41.86 -74.11 33.98
C LYS A 779 41.35 -74.28 32.54
N ASN A 780 41.32 -73.17 31.81
CA ASN A 780 41.57 -73.05 30.36
C ASN A 780 40.52 -72.25 29.59
N LYS A 781 40.84 -70.96 29.57
CA LYS A 781 40.58 -69.98 28.53
C LYS A 781 41.50 -70.27 27.33
N ILE A 782 41.01 -70.09 26.10
CA ILE A 782 41.68 -69.63 24.86
C ILE A 782 40.54 -69.63 23.80
N GLU A 783 39.98 -68.49 23.38
CA GLU A 783 40.50 -67.47 22.43
C GLU A 783 40.70 -68.00 21.00
N LYS A 784 39.74 -67.71 20.11
CA LYS A 784 39.83 -66.73 18.98
C LYS A 784 40.52 -67.32 17.73
N GLN A 785 39.76 -67.52 16.65
CA GLN A 785 39.55 -66.58 15.53
C GLN A 785 40.81 -66.28 14.70
N ALA A 786 40.90 -66.77 13.45
CA ALA A 786 40.87 -65.97 12.20
C ALA A 786 41.38 -66.73 10.95
N GLN A 787 40.89 -66.29 9.77
CA GLN A 787 41.35 -66.50 8.37
C GLN A 787 41.02 -67.86 7.72
N GLU A 788 40.25 -68.01 6.63
CA GLU A 788 40.07 -67.30 5.34
C GLU A 788 41.15 -67.60 4.28
N LEU A 789 40.67 -67.89 3.05
CA LEU A 789 41.35 -68.09 1.76
C LEU A 789 41.90 -69.49 1.41
N GLU A 790 41.03 -70.32 0.82
CA GLU A 790 41.37 -71.15 -0.34
C GLU A 790 40.07 -71.61 -1.04
N ARG A 791 39.70 -71.02 -2.20
CA ARG A 791 38.92 -71.70 -3.27
C ARG A 791 38.72 -70.82 -4.51
N LEU A 792 39.81 -70.70 -5.26
CA LEU A 792 39.83 -70.38 -6.68
C LEU A 792 39.48 -71.66 -7.49
N SER A 793 38.20 -71.95 -7.77
CA SER A 793 37.84 -72.98 -8.77
C SER A 793 36.40 -72.94 -9.34
N ILE A 794 35.76 -71.78 -9.60
CA ILE A 794 34.40 -71.72 -10.20
C ILE A 794 34.23 -70.44 -11.06
N VAL A 795 34.80 -70.36 -12.27
CA VAL A 795 34.65 -69.13 -13.12
C VAL A 795 34.19 -69.42 -14.57
N ALA A 796 33.72 -70.64 -14.91
CA ALA A 796 33.13 -70.91 -16.24
C ALA A 796 31.75 -71.60 -16.21
N ARG A 797 31.10 -71.67 -15.04
CA ARG A 797 29.77 -72.30 -14.86
C ARG A 797 28.62 -71.33 -14.56
N GLU A 798 28.89 -70.07 -14.24
CA GLU A 798 27.88 -69.10 -13.82
C GLU A 798 27.89 -67.78 -14.62
N THR A 799 27.90 -67.85 -15.96
CA THR A 799 27.45 -66.68 -16.72
C THR A 799 25.92 -66.62 -16.67
N SER A 800 25.36 -65.42 -16.44
CA SER A 800 23.91 -65.18 -16.29
C SER A 800 23.15 -65.21 -17.62
N ASN A 801 23.85 -65.14 -18.74
CA ASN A 801 23.28 -65.10 -20.09
C ASN A 801 23.08 -66.51 -20.64
N ALA A 802 22.04 -66.70 -21.44
CA ALA A 802 21.81 -67.97 -22.13
C ALA A 802 22.71 -68.06 -23.35
N VAL A 803 23.40 -69.19 -23.51
CA VAL A 803 24.28 -69.46 -24.65
C VAL A 803 23.80 -70.72 -25.34
N ILE A 804 23.60 -70.62 -26.64
CA ILE A 804 23.15 -71.69 -27.52
C ILE A 804 24.23 -71.90 -28.58
N ILE A 805 24.71 -73.12 -28.70
CA ILE A 805 25.67 -73.53 -29.72
C ILE A 805 24.96 -74.44 -30.71
N MET A 806 25.19 -74.19 -31.97
CA MET A 806 24.40 -74.75 -33.05
C MET A 806 25.29 -75.10 -34.22
N ASP A 807 24.91 -76.09 -35.01
CA ASP A 807 25.61 -76.37 -36.26
C ASP A 807 25.44 -75.23 -37.27
N ARG A 808 26.18 -75.31 -38.38
CA ARG A 808 26.07 -74.34 -39.48
C ARG A 808 24.65 -74.18 -40.05
N TYR A 809 23.75 -75.16 -39.90
CA TYR A 809 22.38 -75.12 -40.45
C TYR A 809 21.33 -74.64 -39.45
N GLY A 810 21.73 -74.29 -38.24
CA GLY A 810 20.83 -73.80 -37.22
C GLY A 810 20.25 -74.89 -36.31
N ASN A 811 20.79 -76.12 -36.34
CA ASN A 811 20.39 -77.18 -35.42
C ASN A 811 21.12 -77.00 -34.10
N ILE A 812 20.38 -77.00 -33.00
CA ILE A 812 20.95 -76.76 -31.67
C ILE A 812 21.73 -78.00 -31.23
N GLU A 813 23.01 -77.85 -30.94
CA GLU A 813 23.88 -78.93 -30.48
C GLU A 813 24.04 -78.90 -28.97
N TRP A 814 24.10 -77.71 -28.39
CA TRP A 814 24.36 -77.54 -26.95
C TRP A 814 23.78 -76.24 -26.41
N ILE A 815 23.41 -76.26 -25.13
CA ILE A 815 22.95 -75.10 -24.37
C ILE A 815 23.67 -75.06 -23.02
N ASN A 816 23.94 -73.86 -22.50
CA ASN A 816 24.51 -73.72 -21.15
C ASN A 816 23.43 -73.81 -20.05
N GLU A 817 23.84 -73.97 -18.78
CA GLU A 817 22.88 -73.90 -17.65
C GLU A 817 22.16 -72.55 -17.57
N GLY A 818 22.78 -71.48 -18.10
CA GLY A 818 22.15 -70.18 -18.29
C GLY A 818 20.85 -70.30 -19.06
N PHE A 819 20.83 -70.98 -20.21
CA PHE A 819 19.63 -71.21 -21.02
C PHE A 819 18.52 -71.92 -20.25
N THR A 820 18.85 -72.99 -19.52
CA THR A 820 17.84 -73.73 -18.74
C THR A 820 17.24 -72.86 -17.62
N ARG A 821 18.04 -72.02 -16.96
CA ARG A 821 17.52 -71.03 -16.00
C ARG A 821 16.68 -69.94 -16.67
N PHE A 822 17.07 -69.53 -17.86
CA PHE A 822 16.50 -68.37 -18.57
C PHE A 822 15.17 -68.70 -19.26
N TYR A 823 15.07 -69.87 -19.90
CA TYR A 823 13.90 -70.30 -20.68
C TYR A 823 13.08 -71.40 -19.98
N GLY A 824 13.66 -72.12 -19.03
CA GLY A 824 13.02 -73.21 -18.27
C GLY A 824 13.03 -74.58 -18.96
N TYR A 825 13.65 -74.71 -20.15
CA TYR A 825 13.75 -75.95 -20.89
C TYR A 825 15.14 -76.60 -20.72
N THR A 826 15.17 -77.92 -20.56
CA THR A 826 16.37 -78.72 -20.84
C THR A 826 16.45 -79.00 -22.34
N LEU A 827 17.63 -79.39 -22.85
CA LEU A 827 17.84 -79.62 -24.28
C LEU A 827 16.87 -80.68 -24.83
N ASP A 828 16.66 -81.77 -24.07
CA ASP A 828 15.72 -82.83 -24.44
C ASP A 828 14.27 -82.34 -24.50
N GLN A 829 13.87 -81.47 -23.57
CA GLN A 829 12.52 -80.89 -23.53
C GLN A 829 12.29 -79.88 -24.67
N LEU A 830 13.32 -79.11 -25.02
CA LEU A 830 13.28 -78.18 -26.14
C LEU A 830 13.07 -78.95 -27.45
N PHE A 831 13.83 -80.03 -27.66
CA PHE A 831 13.68 -80.88 -28.84
C PHE A 831 12.32 -81.54 -28.95
N LEU A 832 11.73 -81.95 -27.82
CA LEU A 832 10.43 -82.60 -27.80
C LEU A 832 9.27 -81.63 -28.08
N LEU A 833 9.35 -80.40 -27.58
CA LEU A 833 8.22 -79.45 -27.59
C LEU A 833 8.30 -78.37 -28.68
N LYS A 834 9.51 -78.00 -29.09
CA LYS A 834 9.77 -76.83 -29.94
C LYS A 834 10.64 -77.15 -31.18
N GLY A 835 11.16 -78.37 -31.29
CA GLY A 835 11.96 -78.82 -32.44
C GLY A 835 13.47 -78.69 -32.22
N LYS A 836 14.25 -79.29 -33.13
CA LYS A 836 15.73 -79.33 -33.05
C LYS A 836 16.41 -78.15 -33.75
N ASN A 837 15.72 -77.49 -34.66
CA ASN A 837 16.23 -76.34 -35.40
C ASN A 837 15.72 -75.03 -34.78
N ILE A 838 16.55 -73.99 -34.75
CA ILE A 838 16.19 -72.70 -34.15
C ILE A 838 15.04 -72.00 -34.85
N CYS A 839 14.84 -72.25 -36.15
CA CYS A 839 13.73 -71.67 -36.89
C CYS A 839 12.38 -72.21 -36.40
N ASP A 840 12.36 -73.42 -35.87
CA ASP A 840 11.18 -74.02 -35.25
C ASP A 840 11.06 -73.61 -33.77
N ALA A 841 12.21 -73.49 -33.09
CA ALA A 841 12.24 -73.23 -31.66
C ALA A 841 12.04 -71.75 -31.27
N SER A 842 12.32 -70.81 -32.17
CA SER A 842 12.21 -69.37 -31.92
C SER A 842 10.82 -68.83 -32.24
N GLU A 843 10.34 -67.88 -31.43
CA GLU A 843 9.07 -67.17 -31.66
C GLU A 843 9.24 -65.91 -32.54
N ASN A 844 10.47 -65.61 -32.96
CA ASN A 844 10.73 -64.49 -33.87
C ASN A 844 10.41 -64.90 -35.31
N VAL A 845 9.41 -64.24 -35.90
CA VAL A 845 8.88 -64.53 -37.24
C VAL A 845 9.94 -64.33 -38.35
N PHE A 846 11.02 -63.59 -38.08
CA PHE A 846 12.08 -63.29 -39.06
C PHE A 846 13.32 -64.19 -38.94
N MET A 847 13.32 -65.25 -38.11
CA MET A 847 14.51 -66.07 -37.89
C MET A 847 15.10 -66.70 -39.14
N ASN A 848 14.25 -67.15 -40.07
CA ASN A 848 14.72 -67.70 -41.34
C ASN A 848 15.52 -66.68 -42.17
N ASP A 849 15.12 -65.41 -42.13
CA ASP A 849 15.80 -64.34 -42.85
C ASP A 849 17.11 -63.93 -42.15
N ILE A 850 17.14 -63.98 -40.81
CA ILE A 850 18.35 -63.76 -40.02
C ILE A 850 19.40 -64.83 -40.32
N LEU A 851 19.04 -66.11 -40.36
CA LEU A 851 19.98 -67.19 -40.70
C LEU A 851 20.50 -67.09 -42.14
N LYS A 852 19.65 -66.74 -43.11
CA LYS A 852 20.08 -66.47 -44.49
C LYS A 852 21.05 -65.31 -44.56
N THR A 853 20.80 -64.24 -43.79
CA THR A 853 21.68 -63.08 -43.73
C THR A 853 23.05 -63.43 -43.17
N ILE A 854 23.12 -64.26 -42.12
CA ILE A 854 24.39 -64.73 -41.54
C ILE A 854 25.15 -65.62 -42.53
N HIS A 855 24.47 -66.50 -43.27
CA HIS A 855 25.12 -67.31 -44.30
C HIS A 855 25.64 -66.48 -45.47
N ALA A 856 24.93 -65.41 -45.84
CA ALA A 856 25.32 -64.53 -46.93
C ALA A 856 26.46 -63.56 -46.54
N LYS A 857 26.40 -62.98 -45.34
CA LYS A 857 27.32 -61.92 -44.89
C LYS A 857 28.46 -62.40 -44.01
N LYS A 858 28.31 -63.54 -43.32
CA LYS A 858 29.30 -64.11 -42.38
C LYS A 858 29.67 -63.20 -41.19
N GLU A 859 28.80 -62.25 -40.85
CA GLU A 859 28.97 -61.31 -39.72
C GLU A 859 27.94 -61.57 -38.60
N PRO A 860 28.21 -61.17 -37.34
CA PRO A 860 27.25 -61.26 -36.24
C PRO A 860 26.02 -60.36 -36.45
N VAL A 861 24.83 -60.84 -36.07
CA VAL A 861 23.58 -60.08 -36.10
C VAL A 861 23.01 -59.97 -34.70
N THR A 862 22.61 -58.75 -34.32
CA THR A 862 21.93 -58.48 -33.05
C THR A 862 20.49 -58.03 -33.31
N TYR A 863 19.56 -58.53 -32.50
CA TYR A 863 18.15 -58.14 -32.57
C TYR A 863 17.47 -58.30 -31.21
N GLU A 864 16.35 -57.59 -31.05
CA GLU A 864 15.51 -57.68 -29.86
C GLU A 864 14.22 -58.41 -30.19
N SER A 865 13.78 -59.27 -29.28
CA SER A 865 12.54 -59.99 -29.46
C SER A 865 11.85 -60.23 -28.13
N HIS A 866 10.55 -60.49 -28.23
CA HIS A 866 9.69 -60.69 -27.09
C HIS A 866 9.25 -62.15 -27.08
N ILE A 867 9.67 -62.90 -26.06
CA ILE A 867 9.48 -64.36 -26.01
C ILE A 867 8.64 -64.77 -24.80
N ARG A 868 8.10 -66.00 -24.85
CA ARG A 868 7.44 -66.63 -23.70
C ARG A 868 8.26 -67.79 -23.12
N THR A 869 8.48 -67.78 -21.82
CA THR A 869 9.18 -68.88 -21.11
C THR A 869 8.27 -70.10 -20.94
N LYS A 870 8.85 -71.25 -20.54
CA LYS A 870 8.08 -72.48 -20.24
C LYS A 870 6.96 -72.27 -19.22
N PHE A 871 7.12 -71.32 -18.30
CA PHE A 871 6.17 -71.04 -17.23
C PHE A 871 5.07 -70.04 -17.63
N GLY A 872 5.11 -69.53 -18.86
CA GLY A 872 4.11 -68.60 -19.40
C GLY A 872 4.49 -67.13 -19.30
N ASP A 873 5.63 -66.81 -18.68
CA ASP A 873 6.09 -65.43 -18.52
C ASP A 873 6.57 -64.83 -19.84
N LYS A 874 6.26 -63.56 -20.02
CA LYS A 874 6.61 -62.75 -21.20
C LYS A 874 7.84 -61.90 -20.88
N ILE A 875 8.96 -62.11 -21.59
CA ILE A 875 10.22 -61.40 -21.34
C ILE A 875 10.82 -60.82 -22.61
N TRP A 876 11.43 -59.63 -22.48
CA TRP A 876 12.24 -59.02 -23.53
C TRP A 876 13.67 -59.55 -23.50
N ILE A 877 14.13 -59.99 -24.67
CA ILE A 877 15.48 -60.49 -24.87
C ILE A 877 16.18 -59.74 -25.98
N GLN A 878 17.48 -59.52 -25.79
CA GLN A 878 18.37 -59.11 -26.86
C GLN A 878 19.28 -60.29 -27.20
N THR A 879 19.23 -60.74 -28.44
CA THR A 879 19.98 -61.88 -28.94
C THR A 879 21.10 -61.41 -29.86
N SER A 880 22.32 -61.86 -29.58
CA SER A 880 23.47 -61.71 -30.48
C SER A 880 23.83 -63.07 -31.07
N LEU A 881 23.68 -63.21 -32.39
CA LEU A 881 23.94 -64.46 -33.12
C LEU A 881 25.22 -64.29 -33.97
N ALA A 882 26.25 -65.06 -33.66
CA ALA A 882 27.58 -64.95 -34.27
C ALA A 882 28.04 -66.26 -34.92
N PRO A 883 28.56 -66.23 -36.17
CA PRO A 883 29.14 -67.41 -36.81
C PRO A 883 30.60 -67.65 -36.39
N ILE A 884 30.98 -68.92 -36.20
CA ILE A 884 32.36 -69.37 -36.05
C ILE A 884 32.81 -70.03 -37.36
N HIS A 885 34.02 -69.66 -37.80
CA HIS A 885 34.59 -70.08 -39.07
C HIS A 885 35.74 -71.07 -38.89
N ASP A 886 35.95 -71.95 -39.88
CA ASP A 886 37.19 -72.74 -40.02
C ASP A 886 38.31 -71.91 -40.67
N GLU A 887 39.50 -72.51 -40.78
CA GLU A 887 40.68 -71.91 -41.43
C GLU A 887 40.45 -71.56 -42.92
N ASN A 888 39.41 -72.13 -43.55
CA ASN A 888 39.01 -71.86 -44.93
C ASN A 888 37.86 -70.83 -45.03
N GLY A 889 37.45 -70.23 -43.90
CA GLY A 889 36.40 -69.21 -43.83
C GLY A 889 34.96 -69.73 -43.98
N ASN A 890 34.73 -71.04 -43.86
CA ASN A 890 33.39 -71.62 -43.86
C ASN A 890 32.80 -71.64 -42.45
N ILE A 891 31.50 -71.38 -42.33
CA ILE A 891 30.82 -71.44 -41.02
C ILE A 891 30.79 -72.90 -40.56
N VAL A 892 31.40 -73.17 -39.41
CA VAL A 892 31.42 -74.48 -38.75
C VAL A 892 30.26 -74.58 -37.77
N MET A 893 30.03 -73.52 -36.98
CA MET A 893 28.97 -73.45 -35.99
C MET A 893 28.48 -72.02 -35.78
N LEU A 894 27.29 -71.88 -35.21
CA LEU A 894 26.69 -70.61 -34.80
C LEU A 894 26.56 -70.57 -33.28
N ILE A 895 26.84 -69.42 -32.68
CA ILE A 895 26.64 -69.16 -31.25
C ILE A 895 25.63 -68.04 -31.07
N ALA A 896 24.54 -68.32 -30.37
CA ALA A 896 23.58 -67.32 -29.92
C ALA A 896 23.81 -67.01 -28.44
N ILE A 897 23.86 -65.72 -28.11
CA ILE A 897 23.91 -65.24 -26.73
C ILE A 897 22.67 -64.37 -26.47
N ASP A 898 21.83 -64.79 -25.53
CA ASP A 898 20.64 -64.06 -25.14
C ASP A 898 20.82 -63.37 -23.78
N SER A 899 20.50 -62.07 -23.75
CA SER A 899 20.56 -61.23 -22.55
C SER A 899 19.18 -60.69 -22.18
N ASN A 900 18.85 -60.62 -20.89
CA ASN A 900 17.54 -60.18 -20.41
C ASN A 900 17.56 -58.66 -20.27
N ILE A 901 16.71 -57.96 -21.02
CA ILE A 901 16.65 -56.50 -21.01
C ILE A 901 15.38 -55.94 -20.34
N ASN A 902 14.59 -56.76 -19.64
CA ASN A 902 13.38 -56.29 -18.93
C ASN A 902 13.69 -55.14 -17.96
N LYS A 903 14.81 -55.23 -17.22
CA LYS A 903 15.22 -54.16 -16.30
C LYS A 903 15.50 -52.84 -17.02
N LEU A 904 16.04 -52.91 -18.24
CA LEU A 904 16.32 -51.73 -19.06
C LEU A 904 15.01 -51.09 -19.55
N LYS A 905 14.04 -51.90 -19.99
CA LYS A 905 12.75 -51.40 -20.46
C LYS A 905 11.88 -50.82 -19.34
N ILE A 906 11.87 -51.45 -18.17
CA ILE A 906 11.21 -50.87 -16.98
C ILE A 906 11.89 -49.56 -16.58
N ALA A 907 13.23 -49.48 -16.62
CA ALA A 907 13.95 -48.24 -16.34
C ALA A 907 13.64 -47.12 -17.36
N GLU A 908 13.45 -47.43 -18.65
CA GLU A 908 13.01 -46.45 -19.66
C GLU A 908 11.61 -45.89 -19.36
N GLU A 909 10.67 -46.74 -18.95
CA GLU A 909 9.33 -46.30 -18.51
C GLU A 909 9.39 -45.48 -17.22
N GLU A 910 10.19 -45.90 -16.23
CA GLU A 910 10.44 -45.14 -14.99
C GLU A 910 11.06 -43.76 -15.28
N ILE A 911 12.00 -43.66 -16.23
CA ILE A 911 12.60 -42.39 -16.66
C ILE A 911 11.55 -41.48 -17.29
N MET A 912 10.64 -42.02 -18.10
CA MET A 912 9.58 -41.22 -18.73
C MET A 912 8.58 -40.71 -17.69
N GLN A 913 8.25 -41.53 -16.70
CA GLN A 913 7.39 -41.14 -15.58
C GLN A 913 8.07 -40.11 -14.66
N GLN A 914 9.36 -40.27 -14.35
CA GLN A 914 10.14 -39.27 -13.62
C GLN A 914 10.21 -37.93 -14.36
N LYS A 915 10.27 -37.94 -15.69
CA LYS A 915 10.30 -36.71 -16.49
C LYS A 915 8.99 -35.93 -16.37
N GLU A 916 7.84 -36.61 -16.42
CA GLU A 916 6.53 -35.97 -16.21
C GLU A 916 6.39 -35.43 -14.78
N GLU A 917 6.92 -36.16 -13.78
CA GLU A 917 6.94 -35.71 -12.39
C GLU A 917 7.83 -34.45 -12.20
N ILE A 918 9.00 -34.41 -12.84
CA ILE A 918 9.90 -33.24 -12.83
C ILE A 918 9.24 -32.01 -13.46
N GLU A 919 8.48 -32.18 -14.55
CA GLU A 919 7.76 -31.06 -15.18
C GLU A 919 6.67 -30.50 -14.24
N ALA A 920 5.90 -31.37 -13.58
CA ALA A 920 4.91 -30.95 -12.57
C ALA A 920 5.57 -30.26 -11.36
N GLN A 921 6.68 -30.79 -10.85
CA GLN A 921 7.45 -30.17 -9.77
C GLN A 921 8.02 -28.81 -10.16
N ARG A 922 8.42 -28.61 -11.42
CA ARG A 922 8.93 -27.34 -11.93
C ARG A 922 7.84 -26.26 -11.97
N ASP A 923 6.62 -26.62 -12.36
CA ASP A 923 5.47 -25.71 -12.36
C ASP A 923 5.07 -25.33 -10.93
N GLU A 924 5.06 -26.30 -10.00
CA GLU A 924 4.85 -26.03 -8.59
C GLU A 924 5.94 -25.12 -8.01
N LEU A 925 7.21 -25.37 -8.34
CA LEU A 925 8.34 -24.56 -7.90
C LEU A 925 8.25 -23.12 -8.41
N SER A 926 7.74 -22.91 -9.63
CA SER A 926 7.50 -21.57 -10.18
C SER A 926 6.46 -20.81 -9.37
N ILE A 927 5.35 -21.47 -9.00
CA ILE A 927 4.31 -20.89 -8.14
C ILE A 927 4.86 -20.60 -6.74
N GLN A 928 5.62 -21.54 -6.15
CA GLN A 928 6.27 -21.34 -4.86
C GLN A 928 7.25 -20.16 -4.91
N LYS A 929 8.00 -19.99 -6.00
CA LYS A 929 8.89 -18.84 -6.19
C LYS A 929 8.12 -17.52 -6.19
N THR A 930 7.00 -17.43 -6.89
CA THR A 930 6.14 -16.23 -6.87
C THR A 930 5.60 -15.93 -5.47
N ILE A 931 5.19 -16.96 -4.73
CA ILE A 931 4.73 -16.80 -3.34
C ILE A 931 5.87 -16.29 -2.46
N VAL A 932 7.09 -16.83 -2.61
CA VAL A 932 8.28 -16.38 -1.87
C VAL A 932 8.64 -14.93 -2.21
N GLU A 933 8.52 -14.52 -3.48
CA GLU A 933 8.76 -13.12 -3.88
C GLU A 933 7.76 -12.16 -3.23
N ILE A 934 6.48 -12.53 -3.15
CA ILE A 934 5.45 -11.74 -2.45
C ILE A 934 5.72 -11.72 -0.94
N LYS A 935 6.01 -12.87 -0.31
CA LYS A 935 6.34 -12.93 1.12
C LYS A 935 7.60 -12.10 1.44
N ASN A 936 8.63 -12.14 0.59
CA ASN A 936 9.84 -11.33 0.76
C ASN A 936 9.53 -9.83 0.66
N LYS A 937 8.61 -9.42 -0.21
CA LYS A 937 8.16 -8.02 -0.28
C LYS A 937 7.47 -7.58 1.01
N ASP A 938 6.53 -8.38 1.52
CA ASP A 938 5.81 -8.07 2.76
C ASP A 938 6.74 -8.03 3.99
N ILE A 939 7.72 -8.93 4.06
CA ILE A 939 8.77 -8.92 5.08
C ILE A 939 9.62 -7.66 4.96
N THR A 940 10.04 -7.31 3.74
CA THR A 940 10.86 -6.10 3.49
C THR A 940 10.11 -4.83 3.91
N ASP A 941 8.82 -4.74 3.61
CA ASP A 941 7.97 -3.61 4.02
C ASP A 941 7.82 -3.54 5.54
N SER A 942 7.72 -4.68 6.22
CA SER A 942 7.66 -4.78 7.69
C SER A 942 8.98 -4.33 8.35
N ILE A 943 10.13 -4.73 7.79
CA ILE A 943 11.46 -4.33 8.29
C ILE A 943 11.68 -2.83 8.03
N ASN A 944 11.23 -2.30 6.89
CA ASN A 944 11.27 -0.85 6.61
C ASN A 944 10.41 -0.04 7.58
N TYR A 945 9.30 -0.60 8.05
CA TYR A 945 8.49 0.02 9.11
C TYR A 945 9.24 0.05 10.45
N ALA A 946 9.87 -1.05 10.85
CA ALA A 946 10.73 -1.10 12.04
C ALA A 946 11.87 -0.06 11.97
N LYS A 947 12.48 0.12 10.78
CA LYS A 947 13.47 1.17 10.53
C LYS A 947 12.94 2.57 10.81
N ARG A 948 11.70 2.89 10.40
CA ARG A 948 11.10 4.20 10.68
C ARG A 948 10.92 4.45 12.17
N ILE A 949 10.62 3.42 12.96
CA ILE A 949 10.52 3.51 14.42
C ILE A 949 11.92 3.74 15.01
N GLN A 950 12.92 2.98 14.56
CA GLN A 950 14.30 3.14 15.01
C GLN A 950 14.87 4.53 14.68
N ASP A 951 14.67 5.01 13.45
CA ASP A 951 15.09 6.36 13.03
C ASP A 951 14.42 7.46 13.86
N ALA A 952 13.21 7.21 14.40
CA ALA A 952 12.47 8.16 15.22
C ALA A 952 12.96 8.24 16.68
N ILE A 953 13.59 7.17 17.21
CA ILE A 953 14.17 7.17 18.56
C ILE A 953 15.59 7.75 18.59
N LEU A 954 16.34 7.65 17.48
CA LEU A 954 17.70 8.16 17.42
C LEU A 954 17.71 9.70 17.44
N PRO A 955 18.61 10.35 18.22
CA PRO A 955 18.70 11.81 18.26
C PRO A 955 18.98 12.39 16.87
N ALA A 956 18.18 13.38 16.45
CA ALA A 956 18.40 14.03 15.16
C ALA A 956 19.80 14.69 15.11
N ARG A 957 20.53 14.54 13.99
CA ARG A 957 21.89 15.09 13.80
C ARG A 957 22.03 16.55 14.24
N LYS A 958 21.04 17.39 13.94
CA LYS A 958 21.03 18.80 14.33
C LYS A 958 21.02 18.97 15.85
N THR A 959 20.18 18.21 16.56
CA THR A 959 20.10 18.21 18.02
C THR A 959 21.38 17.69 18.65
N THR A 960 21.97 16.62 18.09
CA THR A 960 23.27 16.11 18.53
C THR A 960 24.37 17.15 18.44
N LEU A 961 24.46 17.88 17.30
CA LEU A 961 25.45 18.95 17.11
C LEU A 961 25.19 20.15 18.05
N GLU A 962 23.92 20.51 18.29
CA GLU A 962 23.56 21.57 19.25
C GLU A 962 23.98 21.22 20.68
N MET A 963 23.90 19.94 21.08
CA MET A 963 24.26 19.48 22.42
C MET A 963 25.78 19.23 22.59
N LEU A 964 26.40 18.54 21.64
CA LEU A 964 27.81 18.11 21.72
C LEU A 964 28.80 19.13 21.12
N GLY A 965 28.36 20.09 20.31
CA GLY A 965 29.26 21.05 19.66
C GLY A 965 30.00 20.42 18.49
N ASP A 966 31.31 20.65 18.38
CA ASP A 966 32.15 20.10 17.30
C ASP A 966 32.28 18.57 17.46
N SER A 967 31.45 17.84 16.73
CA SER A 967 31.26 16.40 16.92
C SER A 967 30.76 15.72 15.65
N PHE A 968 30.94 14.40 15.58
CA PHE A 968 30.32 13.57 14.55
C PHE A 968 29.77 12.28 15.14
N VAL A 969 28.77 11.73 14.44
CA VAL A 969 28.28 10.37 14.65
C VAL A 969 28.38 9.63 13.32
N LEU A 970 29.10 8.50 13.33
CA LEU A 970 29.15 7.53 12.26
C LEU A 970 28.33 6.31 12.70
N HIS A 971 27.17 6.14 12.09
CA HIS A 971 26.26 5.03 12.38
C HIS A 971 25.93 4.32 11.06
N ILE A 972 26.40 3.08 10.90
CA ILE A 972 26.28 2.29 9.67
C ILE A 972 25.68 0.93 10.05
N PRO A 973 24.39 0.69 9.76
CA PRO A 973 23.79 -0.59 10.06
C PRO A 973 24.30 -1.68 9.11
N LYS A 974 24.44 -2.92 9.61
CA LYS A 974 24.76 -4.11 8.80
C LYS A 974 23.60 -4.49 7.90
N ASP A 975 22.39 -4.51 8.46
CA ASP A 975 21.13 -4.81 7.80
C ASP A 975 20.27 -3.53 7.63
N ILE A 976 18.98 -3.66 7.31
CA ILE A 976 18.07 -2.49 7.15
C ILE A 976 17.88 -1.72 8.47
N VAL A 977 17.97 -2.41 9.61
CA VAL A 977 17.89 -1.87 10.97
C VAL A 977 19.12 -2.32 11.77
N SER A 978 19.57 -1.47 12.70
CA SER A 978 20.79 -1.68 13.48
C SER A 978 20.50 -2.28 14.86
N GLY A 979 21.37 -3.12 15.39
CA GLY A 979 21.44 -3.38 16.83
C GLY A 979 22.09 -2.22 17.57
N ASP A 980 23.11 -1.61 16.98
CA ASP A 980 23.83 -0.49 17.57
C ASP A 980 22.99 0.78 17.62
N LEU A 981 23.20 1.57 18.68
CA LEU A 981 22.63 2.91 18.77
C LEU A 981 23.60 3.89 19.40
N TYR A 982 23.41 5.15 19.06
CA TYR A 982 23.98 6.27 19.80
C TYR A 982 22.87 6.98 20.56
N TRP A 983 23.21 7.50 21.73
CA TRP A 983 22.27 8.17 22.60
C TRP A 983 22.89 9.45 23.12
N VAL A 984 22.12 10.54 23.18
CA VAL A 984 22.56 11.86 23.62
C VAL A 984 21.43 12.52 24.40
N ALA A 985 21.74 13.07 25.58
CA ALA A 985 20.80 13.87 26.36
C ALA A 985 21.50 15.01 27.09
N GLN A 986 20.76 16.04 27.48
CA GLN A 986 21.28 17.18 28.20
C GLN A 986 20.43 17.46 29.44
N LYS A 987 21.08 17.69 30.58
CA LYS A 987 20.43 18.08 31.84
C LYS A 987 21.21 19.23 32.49
N GLY A 988 20.69 20.45 32.30
CA GLY A 988 21.44 21.67 32.64
C GLY A 988 22.69 21.81 31.77
N ASP A 989 23.84 22.09 32.41
CA ASP A 989 25.14 22.27 31.74
C ASP A 989 25.88 20.94 31.48
N ARG A 990 25.26 19.80 31.83
CA ARG A 990 25.82 18.46 31.64
C ARG A 990 25.23 17.79 30.41
N VAL A 991 26.11 17.32 29.53
CA VAL A 991 25.72 16.62 28.30
C VAL A 991 26.16 15.17 28.40
N PHE A 992 25.21 14.26 28.26
CA PHE A 992 25.44 12.82 28.29
C PHE A 992 25.44 12.28 26.87
N PHE A 993 26.36 11.38 26.56
CA PHE A 993 26.39 10.71 25.27
C PHE A 993 26.96 9.30 25.39
N ALA A 994 26.43 8.38 24.59
CA ALA A 994 26.84 6.99 24.58
C ALA A 994 26.86 6.39 23.18
N ALA A 995 27.77 5.43 22.99
CA ALA A 995 27.76 4.45 21.91
C ALA A 995 27.43 3.09 22.55
N VAL A 996 26.37 2.45 22.07
CA VAL A 996 25.83 1.21 22.61
C VAL A 996 25.85 0.16 21.51
N ASP A 997 26.42 -0.98 21.85
CA ASP A 997 26.55 -2.17 21.05
C ASP A 997 25.59 -3.21 21.62
N CYS A 998 24.49 -3.48 20.92
CA CYS A 998 23.45 -4.37 21.43
C CYS A 998 23.60 -5.76 20.84
N THR A 999 23.30 -6.80 21.63
CA THR A 999 23.40 -8.17 21.13
C THR A 999 22.39 -8.43 20.00
N GLY A 1000 22.91 -8.92 18.87
CA GLY A 1000 22.13 -9.30 17.69
C GLY A 1000 22.00 -8.16 16.67
N HIS A 1001 21.78 -8.54 15.40
CA HIS A 1001 21.61 -7.60 14.28
C HIS A 1001 20.22 -7.77 13.65
N GLY A 1002 19.81 -6.81 12.83
CA GLY A 1002 18.48 -6.82 12.21
C GLY A 1002 17.35 -6.61 13.23
N VAL A 1003 16.18 -7.19 12.99
CA VAL A 1003 14.96 -6.89 13.77
C VAL A 1003 15.11 -7.17 15.28
N PRO A 1004 15.68 -8.32 15.73
CA PRO A 1004 15.90 -8.56 17.16
C PRO A 1004 16.85 -7.54 17.81
N GLY A 1005 17.94 -7.18 17.12
CA GLY A 1005 18.87 -6.15 17.56
C GLY A 1005 18.18 -4.78 17.71
N ALA A 1006 17.35 -4.40 16.74
CA ALA A 1006 16.61 -3.14 16.77
C ALA A 1006 15.64 -3.05 17.97
N PHE A 1007 15.03 -4.16 18.40
CA PHE A 1007 14.22 -4.20 19.62
C PHE A 1007 15.08 -3.95 20.86
N MET A 1008 16.25 -4.58 20.95
CA MET A 1008 17.21 -4.31 22.03
C MET A 1008 17.67 -2.86 22.05
N SER A 1009 17.87 -2.24 20.89
CA SER A 1009 18.18 -0.81 20.81
C SER A 1009 17.07 0.06 21.38
N ILE A 1010 15.80 -0.25 21.05
CA ILE A 1010 14.64 0.50 21.56
C ILE A 1010 14.52 0.35 23.09
N VAL A 1011 14.70 -0.87 23.61
CA VAL A 1011 14.69 -1.13 25.06
C VAL A 1011 15.81 -0.38 25.76
N GLY A 1012 17.04 -0.44 25.23
CA GLY A 1012 18.20 0.27 25.77
C GLY A 1012 18.02 1.80 25.75
N HIS A 1013 17.54 2.36 24.64
CA HIS A 1013 17.25 3.80 24.52
C HIS A 1013 16.24 4.27 25.57
N ASN A 1014 15.14 3.54 25.74
CA ASN A 1014 14.12 3.87 26.73
C ASN A 1014 14.66 3.75 28.17
N ALA A 1015 15.43 2.70 28.46
CA ALA A 1015 16.02 2.51 29.77
C ALA A 1015 17.03 3.62 30.15
N LEU A 1016 17.85 4.08 29.20
CA LEU A 1016 18.74 5.24 29.37
C LEU A 1016 17.95 6.52 29.69
N ASN A 1017 16.89 6.80 28.94
CA ASN A 1017 16.03 7.96 29.19
C ASN A 1017 15.37 7.91 30.57
N ARG A 1018 14.84 6.76 30.98
CA ARG A 1018 14.24 6.57 32.30
C ARG A 1018 15.26 6.76 33.43
N THR A 1019 16.47 6.28 33.25
CA THR A 1019 17.53 6.39 34.28
C THR A 1019 17.87 7.85 34.62
N ILE A 1020 17.85 8.74 33.62
CA ILE A 1020 18.19 10.16 33.81
C ILE A 1020 16.98 11.03 34.15
N ASN A 1021 15.81 10.73 33.57
CA ASN A 1021 14.61 11.53 33.73
C ASN A 1021 13.75 11.09 34.93
N GLU A 1022 13.59 9.78 35.15
CA GLU A 1022 12.77 9.22 36.24
C GLU A 1022 13.61 8.95 37.50
N PHE A 1023 14.71 8.20 37.36
CA PHE A 1023 15.57 7.83 38.49
C PHE A 1023 16.58 8.91 38.87
N LEU A 1024 16.64 10.01 38.09
CA LEU A 1024 17.44 11.21 38.31
C LEU A 1024 18.94 10.93 38.53
N LYS A 1025 19.49 9.84 37.98
CA LYS A 1025 20.92 9.51 38.08
C LYS A 1025 21.75 10.46 37.22
N VAL A 1026 22.92 10.83 37.72
CA VAL A 1026 23.76 11.88 37.10
C VAL A 1026 25.21 11.44 36.87
N LYS A 1027 25.67 10.36 37.51
CA LYS A 1027 26.99 9.76 37.27
C LYS A 1027 26.89 8.62 36.26
N PRO A 1028 27.82 8.50 35.28
CA PRO A 1028 27.84 7.40 34.32
C PRO A 1028 27.76 6.01 34.95
N SER A 1029 28.55 5.73 35.98
CA SER A 1029 28.52 4.45 36.73
C SER A 1029 27.14 4.09 37.27
N GLU A 1030 26.50 5.01 38.00
CA GLU A 1030 25.16 4.81 38.56
C GLU A 1030 24.10 4.63 37.47
N ILE A 1031 24.29 5.29 36.32
CA ILE A 1031 23.41 5.13 35.16
C ILE A 1031 23.55 3.70 34.61
N LEU A 1032 24.77 3.19 34.43
CA LEU A 1032 25.00 1.82 33.96
C LEU A 1032 24.49 0.77 34.94
N ASP A 1033 24.67 0.97 36.26
CA ASP A 1033 24.14 0.05 37.29
C ASP A 1033 22.61 -0.03 37.24
N THR A 1034 21.93 1.11 37.09
CA THR A 1034 20.47 1.19 37.00
C THR A 1034 19.97 0.59 35.68
N LEU A 1035 20.67 0.89 34.57
CA LEU A 1035 20.38 0.35 33.24
C LEU A 1035 20.46 -1.18 33.24
N ASN A 1036 21.49 -1.75 33.89
CA ASN A 1036 21.68 -3.19 34.05
C ASN A 1036 20.51 -3.85 34.82
N SER A 1037 20.00 -3.19 35.86
CA SER A 1037 18.81 -3.66 36.59
C SER A 1037 17.55 -3.64 35.73
N ILE A 1038 17.31 -2.57 34.97
CA ILE A 1038 16.10 -2.42 34.14
C ILE A 1038 16.08 -3.46 33.02
N ILE A 1039 17.22 -3.64 32.34
CA ILE A 1039 17.33 -4.58 31.21
C ILE A 1039 17.18 -6.02 31.70
N ASP A 1040 17.80 -6.38 32.82
CA ASP A 1040 17.65 -7.71 33.42
C ASP A 1040 16.20 -8.01 33.82
N GLU A 1041 15.49 -7.06 34.44
CA GLU A 1041 14.07 -7.23 34.77
C GLU A 1041 13.20 -7.39 33.51
N THR A 1042 13.50 -6.60 32.47
CA THR A 1042 12.77 -6.64 31.19
C THR A 1042 12.97 -7.97 30.47
N LEU A 1043 14.19 -8.54 30.51
CA LEU A 1043 14.54 -9.77 29.81
C LEU A 1043 14.18 -11.05 30.60
N ARG A 1044 14.01 -11.01 31.93
CA ARG A 1044 13.62 -12.19 32.73
C ARG A 1044 12.15 -12.60 32.58
N ASN A 1045 11.30 -11.75 32.03
CA ASN A 1045 9.89 -12.05 31.79
C ASN A 1045 9.64 -12.89 30.52
N THR A 1046 10.68 -13.37 29.83
CA THR A 1046 10.56 -14.29 28.68
C THR A 1046 10.94 -15.72 29.10
N GLU A 1047 10.07 -16.70 28.81
CA GLU A 1047 10.25 -18.12 29.21
C GLU A 1047 11.48 -18.80 28.56
N THR A 1048 12.08 -18.17 27.56
CA THR A 1048 13.29 -18.60 26.88
C THR A 1048 14.48 -17.89 27.51
N GLY A 1049 15.38 -18.59 28.21
CA GLY A 1049 16.59 -18.01 28.81
C GLY A 1049 17.59 -17.42 27.79
N MET A 1050 17.19 -16.36 27.08
CA MET A 1050 18.01 -15.61 26.14
C MET A 1050 19.06 -14.80 26.93
N LYS A 1051 20.31 -14.89 26.47
CA LYS A 1051 21.46 -14.18 27.06
C LYS A 1051 21.73 -12.87 26.30
N ASP A 1052 20.68 -12.11 26.04
CA ASP A 1052 20.82 -10.84 25.33
C ASP A 1052 21.24 -9.73 26.30
N GLY A 1053 22.01 -8.77 25.79
CA GLY A 1053 22.56 -7.67 26.59
C GLY A 1053 23.05 -6.53 25.71
N MET A 1054 23.87 -5.67 26.28
CA MET A 1054 24.56 -4.61 25.55
C MET A 1054 25.89 -4.24 26.19
N ASP A 1055 26.83 -3.86 25.33
CA ASP A 1055 28.08 -3.23 25.68
C ASP A 1055 27.94 -1.73 25.42
N ILE A 1056 28.47 -0.89 26.32
CA ILE A 1056 28.22 0.55 26.27
C ILE A 1056 29.42 1.33 26.75
N ALA A 1057 29.72 2.41 26.06
CA ALA A 1057 30.61 3.46 26.55
C ALA A 1057 29.77 4.70 26.82
N LEU A 1058 29.63 5.11 28.08
CA LEU A 1058 28.79 6.24 28.50
C LEU A 1058 29.65 7.37 29.07
N CYS A 1059 29.44 8.57 28.53
CA CYS A 1059 30.15 9.79 28.91
C CYS A 1059 29.19 10.85 29.45
N MET A 1060 29.65 11.62 30.44
CA MET A 1060 29.02 12.85 30.89
C MET A 1060 30.04 13.99 30.80
N LEU A 1061 29.77 14.96 29.94
CA LEU A 1061 30.58 16.15 29.73
C LEU A 1061 30.02 17.31 30.56
N ASP A 1062 30.80 17.77 31.53
CA ASP A 1062 30.55 19.00 32.29
C ASP A 1062 31.29 20.16 31.63
N ARG A 1063 30.56 20.94 30.80
CA ARG A 1063 31.11 22.07 30.05
C ARG A 1063 31.55 23.23 30.95
N LYS A 1064 31.03 23.33 32.17
CA LYS A 1064 31.36 24.43 33.08
C LYS A 1064 32.73 24.23 33.71
N ASN A 1065 33.05 22.98 34.04
CA ASN A 1065 34.27 22.62 34.74
C ASN A 1065 35.34 22.01 33.82
N ASN A 1066 35.03 21.81 32.52
CA ASN A 1066 35.87 21.09 31.55
C ASN A 1066 36.28 19.69 32.07
N VAL A 1067 35.31 18.94 32.59
CA VAL A 1067 35.52 17.59 33.10
C VAL A 1067 34.65 16.61 32.31
N ILE A 1068 35.21 15.47 31.94
CA ILE A 1068 34.45 14.33 31.47
C ILE A 1068 34.44 13.23 32.53
N GLU A 1069 33.25 12.71 32.83
CA GLU A 1069 33.09 11.45 33.53
C GLU A 1069 32.76 10.33 32.56
N PHE A 1070 33.31 9.14 32.80
CA PHE A 1070 33.16 7.96 31.96
C PHE A 1070 32.89 6.71 32.79
N ALA A 1071 32.00 5.86 32.31
CA ALA A 1071 31.87 4.48 32.71
C ALA A 1071 31.57 3.63 31.46
N GLY A 1072 32.09 2.41 31.41
CA GLY A 1072 31.89 1.53 30.27
C GLY A 1072 31.64 0.08 30.68
N ALA A 1073 30.78 -0.60 29.93
CA ALA A 1073 30.60 -2.04 29.93
C ALA A 1073 31.30 -2.60 28.69
N ASN A 1074 32.43 -3.27 28.89
CA ASN A 1074 33.38 -3.79 27.89
C ASN A 1074 34.02 -2.73 26.95
N ASN A 1075 33.27 -1.73 26.49
CA ASN A 1075 33.73 -0.73 25.53
C ASN A 1075 34.55 0.39 26.19
N PRO A 1076 35.74 0.75 25.64
CA PRO A 1076 36.63 1.77 26.19
C PRO A 1076 36.31 3.18 25.68
N LEU A 1077 36.86 4.18 26.37
CA LEU A 1077 36.97 5.55 25.88
C LEU A 1077 38.38 5.82 25.35
N TYR A 1078 38.50 6.44 24.18
CA TYR A 1078 39.76 6.98 23.66
C TYR A 1078 39.78 8.51 23.74
N LEU A 1079 40.89 9.05 24.25
CA LEU A 1079 41.16 10.48 24.39
C LEU A 1079 42.45 10.82 23.64
N LEU A 1080 42.36 11.68 22.62
CA LEU A 1080 43.52 12.21 21.91
C LEU A 1080 43.87 13.57 22.48
N ARG A 1081 45.13 13.73 22.89
CA ARG A 1081 45.66 14.97 23.48
C ARG A 1081 46.96 15.38 22.81
N ASN A 1082 47.20 16.69 22.71
CA ASN A 1082 48.48 17.22 22.25
C ASN A 1082 49.58 16.98 23.28
N LYS A 1083 50.75 16.49 22.86
CA LYS A 1083 51.89 16.18 23.75
C LYS A 1083 52.42 17.38 24.55
N LYS A 1084 52.14 18.62 24.09
CA LYS A 1084 52.50 19.85 24.80
C LYS A 1084 51.63 20.11 26.04
N VAL A 1085 50.50 19.41 26.18
CA VAL A 1085 49.57 19.53 27.30
C VAL A 1085 49.90 18.45 28.34
N PRO A 1086 49.85 18.75 29.65
CA PRO A 1086 50.09 17.75 30.69
C PRO A 1086 49.21 16.51 30.54
N LEU A 1087 49.85 15.34 30.64
CA LEU A 1087 49.16 14.06 30.70
C LEU A 1087 48.47 13.91 32.06
N PRO A 1088 47.27 13.31 32.12
CA PRO A 1088 46.66 13.01 33.40
C PRO A 1088 47.52 12.00 34.19
N GLU A 1089 47.78 12.25 35.47
CA GLU A 1089 48.59 11.37 36.35
C GLU A 1089 47.83 10.12 36.83
N ASN A 1090 46.62 9.89 36.33
CA ASN A 1090 45.72 8.84 36.80
C ASN A 1090 46.18 7.44 36.35
N THR A 1091 46.32 6.51 37.28
CA THR A 1091 46.78 5.12 37.04
C THR A 1091 45.89 4.28 36.13
N PHE A 1092 44.62 4.68 35.94
CA PHE A 1092 43.65 3.99 35.08
C PHE A 1092 43.71 4.41 33.61
N ILE A 1093 44.52 5.41 33.25
CA ILE A 1093 44.68 5.91 31.89
C ILE A 1093 45.93 5.29 31.26
N GLN A 1094 45.78 4.64 30.11
CA GLN A 1094 46.88 3.96 29.43
C GLN A 1094 47.17 4.62 28.08
N ALA A 1095 48.41 5.03 27.85
CA ALA A 1095 48.86 5.42 26.51
C ALA A 1095 48.88 4.19 25.59
N LYS A 1096 48.18 4.26 24.45
CA LYS A 1096 48.05 3.14 23.50
C LYS A 1096 48.75 3.37 22.16
N ALA A 1097 48.91 4.63 21.74
CA ALA A 1097 49.60 5.01 20.51
C ALA A 1097 49.97 6.50 20.56
N GLU A 1098 50.96 6.92 19.78
CA GLU A 1098 51.38 8.31 19.67
C GLU A 1098 51.95 8.64 18.28
N ASN A 1099 51.89 9.92 17.89
CA ASN A 1099 52.62 10.47 16.74
C ASN A 1099 53.48 11.67 17.18
N GLU A 1100 54.01 12.45 16.24
CA GLU A 1100 54.88 13.60 16.54
C GLU A 1100 54.23 14.65 17.44
N ASN A 1101 52.91 14.86 17.33
CA ASN A 1101 52.20 15.98 17.96
C ASN A 1101 51.16 15.54 19.01
N HIS A 1102 50.63 14.32 18.91
CA HIS A 1102 49.50 13.85 19.71
C HIS A 1102 49.75 12.46 20.30
N ILE A 1103 49.06 12.18 21.40
CA ILE A 1103 49.05 10.89 22.10
C ILE A 1103 47.61 10.44 22.30
N LEU A 1104 47.36 9.15 22.05
CA LEU A 1104 46.08 8.49 22.25
C LEU A 1104 46.11 7.74 23.58
N LEU A 1105 45.27 8.21 24.50
CA LEU A 1105 45.05 7.65 25.82
C LEU A 1105 43.77 6.81 25.80
N SER A 1106 43.75 5.71 26.55
CA SER A 1106 42.59 4.83 26.66
C SER A 1106 42.21 4.61 28.12
N VAL A 1107 40.91 4.69 28.38
CA VAL A 1107 40.27 4.32 29.64
C VAL A 1107 39.48 3.05 29.37
N SER A 1108 39.77 1.98 30.11
CA SER A 1108 39.08 0.69 29.92
C SER A 1108 37.72 0.69 30.64
N GLY A 1109 36.72 0.07 30.04
CA GLY A 1109 35.47 -0.26 30.74
C GLY A 1109 35.64 -1.45 31.68
N ASP A 1110 34.66 -1.66 32.56
CA ASP A 1110 34.58 -2.87 33.36
C ASP A 1110 34.28 -4.07 32.45
N HIS A 1111 34.93 -5.20 32.71
CA HIS A 1111 34.81 -6.41 31.90
C HIS A 1111 33.53 -7.19 32.27
N GLN A 1112 32.38 -6.55 32.07
CA GLN A 1112 31.05 -7.11 32.25
C GLN A 1112 30.07 -6.40 31.29
N PRO A 1113 29.14 -7.14 30.65
CA PRO A 1113 28.09 -6.55 29.83
C PRO A 1113 26.93 -6.05 30.71
N ILE A 1114 26.02 -5.28 30.10
CA ILE A 1114 24.72 -4.93 30.70
C ILE A 1114 23.70 -6.00 30.27
N GLY A 1115 23.03 -6.62 31.25
CA GLY A 1115 22.05 -7.70 31.04
C GLY A 1115 22.43 -9.02 31.72
N ALA A 1116 22.18 -10.15 31.03
CA ALA A 1116 22.29 -11.49 31.60
C ALA A 1116 23.75 -11.93 31.88
N TYR A 1117 24.27 -11.57 33.06
CA TYR A 1117 25.62 -11.95 33.53
C TYR A 1117 25.62 -12.57 34.93
N ALA A 1118 26.43 -13.61 35.14
CA ALA A 1118 26.37 -14.47 36.33
C ALA A 1118 26.92 -13.81 37.62
N TYR A 1119 27.81 -12.84 37.50
CA TYR A 1119 28.44 -12.16 38.65
C TYR A 1119 28.38 -10.64 38.47
N ARG A 1120 27.51 -9.97 39.23
CA ARG A 1120 27.35 -8.51 39.14
C ARG A 1120 28.34 -7.78 40.04
N LYS A 1121 29.03 -6.79 39.47
CA LYS A 1121 29.75 -5.76 40.22
C LYS A 1121 29.22 -4.39 39.80
N ASN A 1122 29.34 -3.41 40.67
CA ASN A 1122 28.99 -2.04 40.31
C ASN A 1122 30.03 -1.50 39.31
N PHE A 1123 29.57 -0.67 38.37
CA PHE A 1123 30.46 -0.04 37.39
C PHE A 1123 31.35 1.03 38.03
N THR A 1124 32.57 1.16 37.53
CA THR A 1124 33.59 2.11 38.00
C THR A 1124 33.41 3.45 37.28
N ASN A 1125 33.42 4.55 38.04
CA ASN A 1125 33.36 5.90 37.48
C ASN A 1125 34.76 6.48 37.33
N HIS A 1126 35.11 6.94 36.13
CA HIS A 1126 36.36 7.63 35.85
C HIS A 1126 36.08 9.11 35.61
N SER A 1127 36.94 9.99 36.13
CA SER A 1127 36.85 11.44 35.92
C SER A 1127 38.16 11.97 35.37
N ILE A 1128 38.08 12.81 34.34
CA ILE A 1128 39.23 13.28 33.56
C ILE A 1128 39.04 14.77 33.25
N ASN A 1129 40.07 15.57 33.55
CA ASN A 1129 40.11 16.98 33.17
C ASN A 1129 40.44 17.10 31.67
N LEU A 1130 39.64 17.88 30.95
CA LEU A 1130 39.75 18.14 29.52
C LEU A 1130 40.45 19.48 29.26
N HIS A 1131 41.19 19.54 28.17
CA HIS A 1131 41.83 20.74 27.66
C HIS A 1131 41.34 21.05 26.24
N GLU A 1132 41.42 22.32 25.86
CA GLU A 1132 41.05 22.77 24.52
C GLU A 1132 41.85 22.01 23.44
N GLY A 1133 41.15 21.48 22.43
CA GLY A 1133 41.75 20.67 21.37
C GLY A 1133 41.83 19.17 21.67
N ASP A 1134 41.41 18.71 22.86
CA ASP A 1134 41.22 17.29 23.13
C ASP A 1134 40.08 16.70 22.27
N THR A 1135 40.26 15.49 21.75
CA THR A 1135 39.20 14.76 21.04
C THR A 1135 38.89 13.43 21.72
N ILE A 1136 37.60 13.15 21.90
CA ILE A 1136 37.07 11.98 22.59
C ILE A 1136 36.39 11.08 21.56
N TYR A 1137 36.68 9.79 21.60
CA TYR A 1137 36.04 8.78 20.77
C TYR A 1137 35.49 7.64 21.63
N ILE A 1138 34.23 7.30 21.38
CA ILE A 1138 33.57 6.08 21.88
C ILE A 1138 32.95 5.35 20.69
N PHE A 1139 32.94 4.02 20.72
CA PHE A 1139 32.55 3.21 19.56
C PHE A 1139 32.11 1.80 19.96
N SER A 1140 31.36 1.15 19.06
CA SER A 1140 31.13 -0.30 19.04
C SER A 1140 32.27 -1.05 18.35
N ASP A 1141 32.29 -2.38 18.45
CA ASP A 1141 33.40 -3.19 17.95
C ASP A 1141 33.42 -3.37 16.42
N GLY A 1142 32.29 -3.14 15.73
CA GLY A 1142 32.09 -3.49 14.32
C GLY A 1142 33.10 -2.90 13.35
N TYR A 1143 33.61 -1.69 13.59
CA TYR A 1143 34.66 -1.10 12.74
C TYR A 1143 35.98 -1.87 12.83
N ALA A 1144 36.38 -2.25 14.05
CA ALA A 1144 37.62 -2.99 14.29
C ALA A 1144 37.52 -4.45 13.85
N ASP A 1145 36.33 -5.03 13.94
CA ASP A 1145 36.07 -6.43 13.62
C ASP A 1145 35.84 -6.72 12.14
N GLN A 1146 35.68 -5.68 11.31
CA GLN A 1146 35.49 -5.82 9.87
C GLN A 1146 36.66 -6.56 9.17
N PHE A 1147 36.34 -7.67 8.50
CA PHE A 1147 37.24 -8.36 7.58
C PHE A 1147 37.40 -7.58 6.28
N GLY A 1148 38.63 -7.50 5.78
CA GLY A 1148 38.94 -6.75 4.57
C GLY A 1148 40.41 -6.86 4.20
N GLY A 1149 40.92 -5.81 3.58
CA GLY A 1149 42.35 -5.62 3.33
C GLY A 1149 42.74 -5.54 1.87
N THR A 1150 43.94 -5.00 1.64
CA THR A 1150 44.59 -4.88 0.33
C THR A 1150 45.17 -6.21 -0.13
N ALA A 1151 45.78 -6.27 -1.32
CA ALA A 1151 46.35 -7.51 -1.88
C ALA A 1151 47.27 -8.30 -0.92
N SER A 1152 47.96 -7.62 0.01
CA SER A 1152 48.86 -8.22 1.02
C SER A 1152 48.19 -8.55 2.37
N SER A 1153 46.92 -8.17 2.58
CA SER A 1153 46.20 -8.32 3.85
C SER A 1153 44.76 -8.86 3.70
N LYS A 1154 44.41 -9.35 2.51
CA LYS A 1154 43.09 -9.87 2.15
C LYS A 1154 42.56 -10.90 3.16
N GLY A 1155 41.38 -10.64 3.71
CA GLY A 1155 40.70 -11.54 4.64
C GLY A 1155 41.12 -11.40 6.11
N LYS A 1156 41.83 -10.33 6.50
CA LYS A 1156 42.17 -10.04 7.91
C LYS A 1156 41.20 -9.01 8.50
N LYS A 1157 40.97 -9.07 9.82
CA LYS A 1157 40.23 -8.02 10.57
C LYS A 1157 41.00 -6.70 10.54
N PHE A 1158 40.28 -5.58 10.64
CA PHE A 1158 40.88 -4.23 10.70
C PHE A 1158 41.74 -4.05 11.97
N MET A 1159 41.27 -4.58 13.11
CA MET A 1159 41.87 -4.54 14.44
C MET A 1159 41.95 -3.13 15.05
N TYR A 1160 41.82 -3.05 16.39
CA TYR A 1160 41.92 -1.78 17.13
C TYR A 1160 43.26 -1.06 16.92
N THR A 1161 44.34 -1.76 16.63
CA THR A 1161 45.67 -1.16 16.37
C THR A 1161 45.62 -0.23 15.16
N ARG A 1162 44.95 -0.63 14.07
CA ARG A 1162 44.81 0.22 12.88
C ARG A 1162 43.84 1.37 13.11
N LEU A 1163 42.75 1.13 13.84
CA LEU A 1163 41.79 2.17 14.21
C LEU A 1163 42.46 3.28 15.01
N ARG A 1164 43.28 2.94 16.01
CA ARG A 1164 44.05 3.91 16.80
C ARG A 1164 45.00 4.75 15.92
N ALA A 1165 45.71 4.09 15.00
CA ALA A 1165 46.60 4.79 14.07
C ALA A 1165 45.83 5.74 13.14
N LEU A 1166 44.67 5.31 12.64
CA LEU A 1166 43.81 6.13 11.79
C LEU A 1166 43.30 7.37 12.53
N LEU A 1167 42.76 7.20 13.75
CA LEU A 1167 42.28 8.31 14.58
C LEU A 1167 43.39 9.34 14.87
N LEU A 1168 44.62 8.88 15.14
CA LEU A 1168 45.77 9.77 15.33
C LEU A 1168 46.12 10.60 14.09
N ASN A 1169 45.99 10.01 12.89
CA ASN A 1169 46.35 10.68 11.65
C ASN A 1169 45.33 11.72 11.21
N ILE A 1170 44.06 11.56 11.59
CA ILE A 1170 42.97 12.46 11.20
C ILE A 1170 42.69 13.55 12.24
N GLN A 1171 43.36 13.55 13.40
CA GLN A 1171 43.08 14.46 14.52
C GLN A 1171 43.10 15.97 14.15
N ASN A 1172 43.93 16.36 13.18
CA ASN A 1172 44.04 17.76 12.74
C ASN A 1172 42.91 18.20 11.80
N ASN A 1173 42.12 17.26 11.27
CA ASN A 1173 40.98 17.54 10.41
C ASN A 1173 39.77 18.00 11.22
N THR A 1174 38.82 18.66 10.54
CA THR A 1174 37.52 19.00 11.13
C THR A 1174 36.73 17.73 11.43
N MET A 1175 35.78 17.77 12.38
CA MET A 1175 35.02 16.57 12.75
C MET A 1175 34.22 15.97 11.57
N GLU A 1176 33.74 16.80 10.65
CA GLU A 1176 33.08 16.31 9.44
C GLU A 1176 34.07 15.61 8.48
N GLU A 1177 35.27 16.19 8.28
CA GLU A 1177 36.32 15.55 7.48
C GLU A 1177 36.77 14.23 8.09
N GLN A 1178 36.95 14.17 9.41
CA GLN A 1178 37.29 12.93 10.11
C GLN A 1178 36.25 11.84 9.87
N LYS A 1179 34.96 12.19 9.95
CA LYS A 1179 33.86 11.25 9.63
C LYS A 1179 33.97 10.72 8.21
N GLN A 1180 34.22 11.59 7.22
CA GLN A 1180 34.34 11.17 5.82
C GLN A 1180 35.57 10.28 5.60
N ILE A 1181 36.70 10.57 6.25
CA ILE A 1181 37.90 9.74 6.17
C ILE A 1181 37.64 8.36 6.78
N LEU A 1182 36.97 8.29 7.93
CA LEU A 1182 36.59 7.02 8.56
C LEU A 1182 35.63 6.20 7.67
N LEU A 1183 34.65 6.85 7.04
CA LEU A 1183 33.70 6.21 6.14
C LEU A 1183 34.38 5.67 4.87
N ASN A 1184 35.22 6.48 4.24
CA ASN A 1184 35.94 6.08 3.02
C ASN A 1184 36.92 4.96 3.31
N ASN A 1185 37.70 5.06 4.39
CA ASN A 1185 38.63 4.01 4.80
C ASN A 1185 37.93 2.69 5.10
N PHE A 1186 36.73 2.75 5.71
CA PHE A 1186 35.93 1.56 5.97
C PHE A 1186 35.53 0.83 4.68
N TYR A 1187 34.96 1.54 3.70
CA TYR A 1187 34.55 0.92 2.44
C TYR A 1187 35.73 0.44 1.60
N GLU A 1188 36.85 1.17 1.59
CA GLU A 1188 38.09 0.74 0.96
C GLU A 1188 38.64 -0.54 1.60
N TRP A 1189 38.66 -0.62 2.93
CA TRP A 1189 39.11 -1.80 3.65
C TRP A 1189 38.19 -3.00 3.41
N LYS A 1190 36.88 -2.80 3.54
CA LYS A 1190 35.86 -3.83 3.34
C LYS A 1190 35.91 -4.43 1.94
N GLY A 1191 36.08 -3.60 0.91
CA GLY A 1191 36.10 -4.03 -0.49
C GLY A 1191 34.88 -4.90 -0.83
N SER A 1192 35.14 -6.09 -1.35
CA SER A 1192 34.10 -7.08 -1.72
C SER A 1192 33.57 -7.91 -0.55
N PHE A 1193 34.12 -7.79 0.66
CA PHE A 1193 33.63 -8.54 1.82
C PHE A 1193 32.30 -7.97 2.31
N THR A 1194 31.48 -8.83 2.93
CA THR A 1194 30.23 -8.40 3.57
C THR A 1194 30.54 -7.68 4.88
N GLN A 1195 29.66 -6.75 5.26
CA GLN A 1195 29.73 -6.13 6.57
C GLN A 1195 29.36 -7.19 7.63
N ILE A 1196 30.16 -7.29 8.70
CA ILE A 1196 30.00 -8.35 9.69
C ILE A 1196 29.06 -7.93 10.81
N ASP A 1197 29.18 -6.68 11.23
CA ASP A 1197 28.43 -6.11 12.34
C ASP A 1197 28.00 -4.66 12.09
N ASP A 1198 27.09 -4.19 12.93
CA ASP A 1198 26.72 -2.78 12.99
C ASP A 1198 27.92 -1.90 13.43
N ILE A 1199 27.93 -0.64 13.03
CA ILE A 1199 29.03 0.28 13.34
C ILE A 1199 28.49 1.55 13.94
N CYS A 1200 28.95 1.88 15.14
CA CYS A 1200 28.69 3.13 15.81
C CYS A 1200 30.01 3.75 16.29
N ILE A 1201 30.32 4.97 15.85
CA ILE A 1201 31.44 5.77 16.36
C ILE A 1201 30.93 7.19 16.63
N VAL A 1202 31.14 7.67 17.86
CA VAL A 1202 30.87 9.05 18.27
C VAL A 1202 32.20 9.73 18.57
N GLY A 1203 32.48 10.81 17.85
CA GLY A 1203 33.64 11.67 18.08
C GLY A 1203 33.20 13.04 18.58
N VAL A 1204 33.86 13.56 19.61
CA VAL A 1204 33.59 14.89 20.19
C VAL A 1204 34.91 15.63 20.42
N LYS A 1205 35.04 16.85 19.90
CA LYS A 1205 36.20 17.72 20.09
C LYS A 1205 35.85 18.88 21.03
N ILE A 1206 36.74 19.15 22.00
CA ILE A 1206 36.54 20.12 23.08
C ILE A 1206 37.09 21.49 22.74
#